data_AF-A0A103ECI9-F1
#
_entry.id   AF-A0A103ECI9-F1
#
_cell.length_a   1.000
_cell.length_b   1.000
_cell.length_c   1.000
_cell.angle_alpha   90.00
_cell.angle_beta   90.00
_cell.angle_gamma   90.00
#
_symmetry.space_group_name_H-M   'P 1'
#
loop_
_entity.id
_entity.type
_entity.pdbx_description
1 polymer ?
#
loop_
_entity_poly.entity_id
_entity_poly.type
_entity_poly.pdbx_seq_one_letter_code
_entity_poly.pdbx_strand_id
1 'polypeptide(L)'
;MSRHRLNFNLVVFLAGLAVVCWIAAGYAGSNLLALAVTALIGACYLAGAFELHRYRQATSTLSQALDGLSEPPPALGAWLERLHPSLRGAVRLRIEGERAALPGPALTPYLVGLLVLLGMLGTLLGMVATLRGTGAALESATSLQAVRASLAAPVNGLGFAFGTSIAGVATSAMLGLLSALCRRERLAAAQALDGKIATELHVYSHAYRRDETIRLLQRQAEAMPVLVERLQAMMAAVEQRSVDASERQVASQQAFLSNAQTAYAHLASSVAQSLKDSVAQSARVAGDAFQPVMAATMAGLARQAASLHDSVSHAVQRQLDSLSSGFGATAAAATQVWNDALAEHRRTNEALVQHLRAALDRFSETFDQRSASLLENVSARVETTAGAISATCNDALARQAGLNDQLAERNQRALETAAATFEQHCASLLYTLGQSHADWHAELKSQDQQRLSAWTDALGEMAAKLGSEWEKAGAHTASRQQAICDTLAQTARDISAQTQAHARDTIAEISQLAQAAAQAPKAAATVIAELRERLSDSLARDTAMLDERGRLLATLETLLDAVNHACTEQRTAIDALVSTSADLLERVGGRFADQVEAETGKLTVAAAQVAAGAVDVASLGDAFGAAVQLFGQSNDKLVAHLERIEAALDKSVARGDEQLAYYVAQAREVVDLSMLAQKQIIEDLQRLANQRASAGAETA
;
A
#
# COMPACT_ATOMS: atom_id res chain seq x y z
N MET A 1 0.71 -2.35 -41.65
CA MET A 1 1.26 -3.70 -41.33
C MET A 1 0.26 -4.67 -40.67
N SER A 2 -0.89 -4.24 -40.14
CA SER A 2 -1.86 -5.12 -39.46
C SER A 2 -2.58 -6.12 -40.38
N ARG A 3 -2.91 -5.73 -41.62
CA ARG A 3 -3.65 -6.59 -42.57
C ARG A 3 -2.89 -7.85 -42.99
N HIS A 4 -1.57 -7.77 -43.24
CA HIS A 4 -0.78 -8.94 -43.62
C HIS A 4 -0.67 -9.99 -42.51
N ARG A 5 -0.58 -9.56 -41.24
CA ARG A 5 -0.58 -10.47 -40.08
C ARG A 5 -1.95 -11.10 -39.83
N LEU A 6 -3.03 -10.38 -40.15
CA LEU A 6 -4.39 -10.93 -40.06
C LEU A 6 -4.57 -12.08 -41.05
N ASN A 7 -4.12 -11.88 -42.29
CA ASN A 7 -4.20 -12.88 -43.35
C ASN A 7 -3.36 -14.12 -43.03
N PHE A 8 -2.14 -13.94 -42.50
CA PHE A 8 -1.27 -15.07 -42.16
C PHE A 8 -1.87 -15.97 -41.06
N ASN A 9 -2.36 -15.39 -39.96
CA ASN A 9 -2.99 -16.19 -38.89
C ASN A 9 -4.25 -16.92 -39.41
N LEU A 10 -5.01 -16.29 -40.31
CA LEU A 10 -6.19 -16.91 -40.91
C LEU A 10 -5.81 -18.09 -41.81
N VAL A 11 -4.72 -17.98 -42.58
CA VAL A 11 -4.19 -19.09 -43.39
C VAL A 11 -3.75 -20.27 -42.52
N VAL A 12 -3.03 -20.01 -41.42
CA VAL A 12 -2.60 -21.08 -40.48
C VAL A 12 -3.80 -21.78 -39.83
N PHE A 13 -4.83 -21.02 -39.45
CA PHE A 13 -6.07 -21.58 -38.92
C PHE A 13 -6.81 -22.45 -39.95
N LEU A 14 -6.99 -21.94 -41.16
CA LEU A 14 -7.67 -22.69 -42.23
C LEU A 14 -6.89 -23.95 -42.62
N ALA A 15 -5.56 -23.92 -42.59
CA ALA A 15 -4.74 -25.10 -42.85
C ALA A 15 -4.99 -26.23 -41.83
N GLY A 16 -5.04 -25.90 -40.52
CA GLY A 16 -5.37 -26.87 -39.49
C GLY A 16 -6.80 -27.41 -39.60
N LEU A 17 -7.76 -26.53 -39.90
CA LEU A 17 -9.16 -26.91 -40.09
C LEU A 17 -9.34 -27.82 -41.31
N ALA A 18 -8.67 -27.51 -42.43
CA ALA A 18 -8.74 -28.29 -43.66
C ALA A 18 -8.28 -29.75 -43.44
N VAL A 19 -7.22 -29.96 -42.66
CA VAL A 19 -6.72 -31.30 -42.32
C VAL A 19 -7.77 -32.10 -41.53
N VAL A 20 -8.42 -31.48 -40.52
CA VAL A 20 -9.48 -32.15 -39.74
C VAL A 20 -10.69 -32.46 -40.62
N CYS A 21 -11.15 -31.51 -41.43
CA CYS A 21 -12.30 -31.71 -42.31
C CYS A 21 -12.05 -32.79 -43.36
N TRP A 22 -10.84 -32.84 -43.92
CA TRP A 22 -10.43 -33.88 -44.86
C TRP A 22 -10.49 -35.28 -44.22
N ILE A 23 -9.94 -35.41 -43.02
CA ILE A 23 -9.89 -36.68 -42.28
C ILE A 23 -11.29 -37.10 -41.81
N ALA A 24 -12.11 -36.15 -41.36
CA ALA A 24 -13.50 -36.39 -40.98
C ALA A 24 -14.34 -36.86 -42.18
N ALA A 25 -14.15 -36.27 -43.36
CA ALA A 25 -14.82 -36.70 -44.60
C ALA A 25 -14.42 -38.13 -45.00
N GLY A 26 -13.16 -38.51 -44.79
CA GLY A 26 -12.69 -39.89 -45.01
C GLY A 26 -13.31 -40.93 -44.06
N TYR A 27 -13.79 -40.51 -42.89
CA TYR A 27 -14.45 -41.38 -41.90
C TYR A 27 -15.97 -41.39 -41.99
N ALA A 28 -16.55 -40.45 -42.74
CA ALA A 28 -17.98 -40.38 -42.98
C ALA A 28 -18.45 -41.63 -43.74
N GLY A 29 -19.16 -42.52 -43.03
CA GLY A 29 -19.72 -43.75 -43.59
C GLY A 29 -18.87 -45.02 -43.41
N SER A 30 -17.65 -44.93 -42.86
CA SER A 30 -16.77 -46.08 -42.65
C SER A 30 -16.63 -46.50 -41.18
N ASN A 31 -16.40 -45.54 -40.27
CA ASN A 31 -16.24 -45.83 -38.84
C ASN A 31 -16.73 -44.65 -37.96
N LEU A 32 -17.87 -44.86 -37.29
CA LEU A 32 -18.50 -43.87 -36.40
C LEU A 32 -17.59 -43.45 -35.24
N LEU A 33 -16.75 -44.35 -34.73
CA LEU A 33 -15.88 -44.09 -33.59
C LEU A 33 -14.70 -43.20 -34.00
N ALA A 34 -14.06 -43.49 -35.14
CA ALA A 34 -13.00 -42.64 -35.70
C ALA A 34 -13.51 -41.24 -36.05
N LEU A 35 -14.74 -41.14 -36.56
CA LEU A 35 -15.43 -39.87 -36.80
C LEU A 35 -15.66 -39.10 -35.49
N ALA A 36 -16.11 -39.77 -34.43
CA ALA A 36 -16.33 -39.15 -33.12
C ALA A 36 -15.04 -38.58 -32.51
N VAL A 37 -13.93 -39.32 -32.57
CA VAL A 37 -12.61 -38.82 -32.10
C VAL A 37 -12.14 -37.63 -32.95
N THR A 38 -12.32 -37.69 -34.26
CA THR A 38 -11.94 -36.58 -35.16
C THR A 38 -12.81 -35.35 -34.94
N ALA A 39 -14.10 -35.51 -34.66
CA ALA A 39 -14.99 -34.43 -34.27
C ALA A 39 -14.57 -33.80 -32.94
N LEU A 40 -14.13 -34.61 -31.96
CA LEU A 40 -13.60 -34.12 -30.70
C LEU A 40 -12.29 -33.33 -30.90
N ILE A 41 -11.38 -33.80 -31.76
CA ILE A 41 -10.18 -33.05 -32.19
C ILE A 41 -10.59 -31.70 -32.79
N GLY A 42 -11.57 -31.69 -33.70
CA GLY A 42 -12.10 -30.47 -34.30
C GLY A 42 -12.68 -29.50 -33.26
N ALA A 43 -13.45 -30.00 -32.29
CA ALA A 43 -14.01 -29.19 -31.21
C ALA A 43 -12.93 -28.56 -30.32
N CYS A 44 -11.92 -29.32 -29.91
CA CYS A 44 -10.78 -28.82 -29.14
C CYS A 44 -9.97 -27.77 -29.94
N TYR A 45 -9.78 -28.00 -31.24
CA TYR A 45 -9.08 -27.06 -32.12
C TYR A 45 -9.84 -25.73 -32.25
N LEU A 46 -11.16 -25.78 -32.47
CA LEU A 46 -12.02 -24.60 -32.54
C LEU A 46 -12.09 -23.85 -31.20
N ALA A 47 -12.14 -24.56 -30.07
CA ALA A 47 -12.12 -23.94 -28.75
C ALA A 47 -10.81 -23.16 -28.51
N GLY A 48 -9.66 -23.73 -28.89
CA GLY A 48 -8.37 -23.06 -28.81
C GLY A 48 -8.28 -21.86 -29.74
N ALA A 49 -8.76 -22.00 -30.98
CA ALA A 49 -8.82 -20.89 -31.94
C ALA A 49 -9.72 -19.75 -31.45
N PHE A 50 -10.85 -20.06 -30.81
CA PHE A 50 -11.75 -19.07 -30.22
C PHE A 50 -11.11 -18.32 -29.06
N GLU A 51 -10.39 -19.01 -28.16
CA GLU A 51 -9.62 -18.36 -27.09
C GLU A 51 -8.55 -17.43 -27.67
N LEU A 52 -7.77 -17.90 -28.65
CA LEU A 52 -6.74 -17.09 -29.31
C LEU A 52 -7.34 -15.88 -30.05
N HIS A 53 -8.54 -16.01 -30.61
CA HIS A 53 -9.26 -14.90 -31.22
C HIS A 53 -9.62 -13.83 -30.19
N ARG A 54 -10.20 -14.22 -29.04
CA ARG A 54 -10.50 -13.30 -27.92
C ARG A 54 -9.23 -12.67 -27.36
N TYR A 55 -8.18 -13.47 -27.19
CA TYR A 55 -6.87 -12.99 -26.75
C TYR A 55 -6.33 -11.91 -27.68
N ARG A 56 -6.43 -12.11 -28.99
CA ARG A 56 -6.02 -11.15 -30.01
C ARG A 56 -6.89 -9.91 -30.04
N GLN A 57 -8.21 -10.04 -29.91
CA GLN A 57 -9.13 -8.89 -29.79
C GLN A 57 -8.72 -8.02 -28.60
N ALA A 58 -8.46 -8.62 -27.44
CA ALA A 58 -7.95 -7.90 -26.28
C ALA A 58 -6.62 -7.18 -26.60
N THR A 59 -5.68 -7.84 -27.29
CA THR A 59 -4.43 -7.18 -27.76
C THR A 59 -4.70 -5.99 -28.66
N SER A 60 -5.65 -6.11 -29.59
CA SER A 60 -5.97 -5.02 -30.52
C SER A 60 -6.53 -3.78 -29.83
N THR A 61 -7.34 -3.95 -28.77
CA THR A 61 -7.83 -2.80 -27.97
C THR A 61 -6.68 -2.03 -27.32
N LEU A 62 -5.66 -2.74 -26.82
CA LEU A 62 -4.47 -2.12 -26.24
C LEU A 62 -3.65 -1.40 -27.32
N SER A 63 -3.36 -2.06 -28.46
CA SER A 63 -2.61 -1.43 -29.55
C SER A 63 -3.30 -0.18 -30.09
N GLN A 64 -4.62 -0.21 -30.31
CA GLN A 64 -5.37 0.96 -30.76
C GLN A 64 -5.40 2.08 -29.73
N ALA A 65 -5.52 1.76 -28.45
CA ALA A 65 -5.48 2.74 -27.37
C ALA A 65 -4.09 3.42 -27.23
N LEU A 66 -3.01 2.68 -27.53
CA LEU A 66 -1.64 3.20 -27.54
C LEU A 66 -1.34 4.04 -28.78
N ASP A 67 -1.81 3.62 -29.96
CA ASP A 67 -1.62 4.36 -31.22
C ASP A 67 -2.31 5.73 -31.19
N GLY A 68 -3.45 5.83 -30.48
CA GLY A 68 -4.17 7.09 -30.27
C GLY A 68 -3.63 7.96 -29.13
N LEU A 69 -2.53 7.57 -28.47
CA LEU A 69 -1.98 8.28 -27.33
C LEU A 69 -0.83 9.21 -27.78
N SER A 70 -1.14 10.48 -28.02
CA SER A 70 -0.15 11.53 -28.34
C SER A 70 0.12 12.48 -27.16
N GLU A 71 -0.82 12.58 -26.23
CA GLU A 71 -0.74 13.42 -25.04
C GLU A 71 -1.14 12.61 -23.80
N PRO A 72 -0.69 13.02 -22.59
CA PRO A 72 -1.16 12.41 -21.35
C PRO A 72 -2.69 12.47 -21.30
N PRO A 73 -3.39 11.33 -21.12
CA PRO A 73 -4.84 11.36 -21.00
C PRO A 73 -5.21 12.17 -19.75
N PRO A 74 -6.38 12.84 -19.69
CA PRO A 74 -6.79 13.64 -18.53
C PRO A 74 -7.20 12.77 -17.33
N ALA A 75 -7.65 11.54 -17.58
CA ALA A 75 -7.98 10.57 -16.54
C ALA A 75 -7.56 9.17 -16.97
N LEU A 76 -6.72 8.52 -16.16
CA LEU A 76 -6.27 7.15 -16.40
C LEU A 76 -7.44 6.16 -16.49
N GLY A 77 -8.45 6.32 -15.62
CA GLY A 77 -9.63 5.43 -15.59
C GLY A 77 -10.39 5.41 -16.92
N ALA A 78 -10.70 6.59 -17.48
CA ALA A 78 -11.42 6.70 -18.75
C ALA A 78 -10.60 6.13 -19.94
N TRP A 79 -9.28 6.26 -19.90
CA TRP A 79 -8.42 5.61 -20.90
C TRP A 79 -8.41 4.09 -20.73
N LEU A 80 -8.33 3.58 -19.49
CA LEU A 80 -8.37 2.14 -19.18
C LEU A 80 -9.70 1.48 -19.59
N GLU A 81 -10.83 2.20 -19.56
CA GLU A 81 -12.13 1.67 -19.99
C GLU A 81 -12.16 1.28 -21.46
N ARG A 82 -11.35 1.94 -22.31
CA ARG A 82 -11.20 1.61 -23.74
C ARG A 82 -10.52 0.27 -23.97
N LEU A 83 -9.79 -0.24 -22.98
CA LEU A 83 -9.14 -1.54 -23.05
C LEU A 83 -10.12 -2.66 -22.68
N HIS A 84 -9.89 -3.83 -23.26
CA HIS A 84 -10.64 -5.03 -22.90
C HIS A 84 -10.52 -5.32 -21.38
N PRO A 85 -11.62 -5.71 -20.69
CA PRO A 85 -11.65 -5.89 -19.23
C PRO A 85 -10.52 -6.76 -18.67
N SER A 86 -10.12 -7.81 -19.39
CA SER A 86 -9.05 -8.73 -18.98
C SER A 86 -7.66 -8.09 -18.87
N LEU A 87 -7.45 -6.89 -19.44
CA LEU A 87 -6.15 -6.21 -19.45
C LEU A 87 -6.09 -5.00 -18.51
N ARG A 88 -7.24 -4.46 -18.09
CA ARG A 88 -7.32 -3.20 -17.35
C ARG A 88 -6.49 -3.23 -16.07
N GLY A 89 -6.61 -4.30 -15.28
CA GLY A 89 -5.84 -4.47 -14.04
C GLY A 89 -4.33 -4.55 -14.31
N ALA A 90 -3.90 -5.45 -15.18
CA ALA A 90 -2.47 -5.64 -15.46
C ALA A 90 -1.81 -4.39 -16.09
N VAL A 91 -2.53 -3.67 -16.96
CA VAL A 91 -2.04 -2.42 -17.57
C VAL A 91 -1.98 -1.30 -16.53
N ARG A 92 -2.99 -1.19 -15.66
CA ARG A 92 -2.99 -0.22 -14.56
C ARG A 92 -1.79 -0.40 -13.63
N LEU A 93 -1.55 -1.62 -13.16
CA LEU A 93 -0.41 -1.94 -12.28
C LEU A 93 0.93 -1.59 -12.95
N ARG A 94 1.06 -1.90 -14.25
CA ARG A 94 2.24 -1.49 -15.04
C ARG A 94 2.45 0.02 -15.10
N ILE A 95 1.39 0.78 -15.33
CA ILE A 95 1.45 2.25 -15.40
C ILE A 95 1.79 2.86 -14.03
N GLU A 96 1.21 2.30 -12.96
CA GLU A 96 1.46 2.75 -11.59
C GLU A 96 2.91 2.46 -11.13
N GLY A 97 3.58 1.48 -11.75
CA GLY A 97 5.02 1.22 -11.58
C GLY A 97 5.38 -0.21 -11.22
N GLU A 98 4.40 -1.12 -11.17
CA GLU A 98 4.63 -2.54 -10.87
C GLU A 98 5.05 -3.32 -12.13
N ARG A 99 5.99 -4.26 -11.98
CA ARG A 99 6.41 -5.15 -13.08
C ARG A 99 5.40 -6.30 -13.28
N ALA A 100 4.15 -5.98 -13.59
CA ALA A 100 3.11 -6.97 -13.88
C ALA A 100 3.23 -7.50 -15.32
N ALA A 101 3.10 -8.81 -15.52
CA ALA A 101 3.01 -9.40 -16.85
C ALA A 101 1.58 -9.27 -17.41
N LEU A 102 1.42 -9.06 -18.72
CA LEU A 102 0.11 -9.14 -19.34
C LEU A 102 -0.36 -10.60 -19.38
N PRO A 103 -1.64 -10.88 -19.07
CA PRO A 103 -2.15 -12.25 -18.99
C PRO A 103 -2.03 -12.96 -20.34
N GLY A 104 -1.65 -14.24 -20.31
CA GLY A 104 -1.55 -15.15 -21.46
C GLY A 104 -2.84 -15.92 -21.74
N PRO A 105 -2.91 -16.70 -22.85
CA PRO A 105 -3.98 -17.66 -23.07
C PRO A 105 -3.89 -18.79 -22.02
N ALA A 106 -5.00 -19.11 -21.36
CA ALA A 106 -5.04 -20.05 -20.25
C ALA A 106 -5.28 -21.48 -20.72
N LEU A 107 -6.19 -21.70 -21.67
CA LEU A 107 -6.62 -23.04 -22.12
C LEU A 107 -5.75 -23.58 -23.25
N THR A 108 -5.24 -22.70 -24.12
CA THR A 108 -4.54 -23.08 -25.35
C THR A 108 -3.36 -24.05 -25.11
N PRO A 109 -2.46 -23.86 -24.12
CA PRO A 109 -1.38 -24.82 -23.86
C PRO A 109 -1.90 -26.22 -23.52
N TYR A 110 -2.99 -26.33 -22.76
CA TYR A 110 -3.63 -27.59 -22.43
C TYR A 110 -4.33 -28.22 -23.62
N LEU A 111 -5.01 -27.41 -24.45
CA LEU A 111 -5.67 -27.88 -25.68
C LEU A 111 -4.65 -28.40 -26.69
N VAL A 112 -3.49 -27.75 -26.83
CA VAL A 112 -2.39 -28.23 -27.68
C VAL A 112 -1.92 -29.62 -27.24
N GLY A 113 -1.74 -29.84 -25.93
CA GLY A 113 -1.40 -31.16 -25.39
C GLY A 113 -2.53 -32.19 -25.56
N LEU A 114 -3.78 -31.78 -25.33
CA LEU A 114 -4.96 -32.62 -25.47
C LEU A 114 -5.17 -33.08 -26.92
N LEU A 115 -4.92 -32.23 -27.91
CA LEU A 115 -5.02 -32.58 -29.33
C LEU A 115 -4.03 -33.69 -29.72
N VAL A 116 -2.82 -33.68 -29.15
CA VAL A 116 -1.84 -34.76 -29.34
C VAL A 116 -2.32 -36.05 -28.68
N LEU A 117 -2.80 -35.96 -27.44
CA LEU A 117 -3.34 -37.11 -26.71
C LEU A 117 -4.54 -37.75 -27.42
N LEU A 118 -5.45 -36.95 -27.98
CA LEU A 118 -6.56 -37.44 -28.80
C LEU A 118 -6.06 -38.11 -30.09
N GLY A 119 -5.02 -37.57 -30.73
CA GLY A 119 -4.38 -38.20 -31.88
C GLY A 119 -3.77 -39.57 -31.53
N MET A 120 -3.11 -39.67 -30.38
CA MET A 120 -2.59 -40.94 -29.85
C MET A 120 -3.71 -41.93 -29.50
N LEU A 121 -4.80 -41.44 -28.88
CA LEU A 121 -5.98 -42.25 -28.58
C LEU A 121 -6.59 -42.85 -29.86
N GLY A 122 -6.68 -42.05 -30.91
CA GLY A 122 -7.11 -42.51 -32.23
C GLY A 122 -6.20 -43.60 -32.81
N THR A 123 -4.89 -43.52 -32.56
CA THR A 123 -3.92 -44.55 -32.96
C THR A 123 -4.16 -45.88 -32.23
N LEU A 124 -4.38 -45.82 -30.92
CA LEU A 124 -4.70 -46.98 -30.09
C LEU A 124 -6.01 -47.64 -30.55
N LEU A 125 -7.06 -46.84 -30.79
CA LEU A 125 -8.34 -47.32 -31.29
C LEU A 125 -8.23 -47.96 -32.67
N GLY A 126 -7.48 -47.35 -33.59
CA GLY A 126 -7.24 -47.93 -34.91
C GLY A 126 -6.45 -49.24 -34.85
N MET A 127 -5.49 -49.37 -33.92
CA MET A 127 -4.77 -50.62 -33.68
C MET A 127 -5.69 -51.72 -33.12
N VAL A 128 -6.59 -51.39 -32.18
CA VAL A 128 -7.60 -52.34 -31.66
C VAL A 128 -8.56 -52.78 -32.77
N ALA A 129 -9.00 -51.86 -33.63
CA ALA A 129 -9.84 -52.18 -34.79
C ALA A 129 -9.11 -53.08 -35.80
N THR A 130 -7.82 -52.84 -36.02
CA THR A 130 -6.95 -53.69 -36.85
C THR A 130 -6.89 -55.10 -36.28
N LEU A 131 -6.59 -55.26 -34.98
CA LEU A 131 -6.48 -56.57 -34.32
C LEU A 131 -7.81 -57.34 -34.33
N ARG A 132 -8.94 -56.66 -34.07
CA ARG A 132 -10.28 -57.27 -34.19
C ARG A 132 -10.59 -57.68 -35.62
N GLY A 133 -10.23 -56.85 -36.61
CA GLY A 133 -10.40 -57.14 -38.03
C GLY A 133 -9.60 -58.36 -38.47
N THR A 134 -8.34 -58.48 -38.04
CA THR A 134 -7.50 -59.65 -38.32
C THR A 134 -8.04 -60.92 -37.65
N GLY A 135 -8.49 -60.84 -36.40
CA GLY A 135 -9.07 -61.97 -35.66
C GLY A 135 -10.33 -62.53 -36.33
N ALA A 136 -11.28 -61.67 -36.67
CA ALA A 136 -12.51 -62.06 -37.38
C ALA A 136 -12.23 -62.64 -38.78
N ALA A 137 -11.13 -62.23 -39.39
CA ALA A 137 -10.74 -62.70 -40.70
C ALA A 137 -9.96 -64.03 -40.67
N LEU A 138 -9.27 -64.35 -39.57
CA LEU A 138 -8.74 -65.70 -39.32
C LEU A 138 -9.86 -66.70 -39.04
N GLU A 139 -10.91 -66.30 -38.32
CA GLU A 139 -12.07 -67.16 -38.01
C GLU A 139 -12.91 -67.52 -39.24
N SER A 140 -12.89 -66.69 -40.31
CA SER A 140 -13.72 -66.87 -41.52
C SER A 140 -12.96 -67.45 -42.72
N ALA A 141 -11.76 -67.99 -42.54
CA ALA A 141 -10.84 -68.44 -43.60
C ALA A 141 -11.28 -69.75 -44.31
N THR A 142 -12.46 -69.76 -44.91
CA THR A 142 -13.00 -70.89 -45.72
C THR A 142 -13.17 -70.55 -47.20
N SER A 143 -12.90 -69.31 -47.64
CA SER A 143 -13.00 -68.93 -49.06
C SER A 143 -11.92 -67.92 -49.49
N LEU A 144 -11.60 -67.92 -50.79
CA LEU A 144 -10.62 -67.01 -51.42
C LEU A 144 -11.02 -65.51 -51.31
N GLN A 145 -12.33 -65.23 -51.25
CA GLN A 145 -12.84 -63.89 -50.96
C GLN A 145 -12.62 -63.47 -49.50
N ALA A 146 -12.71 -64.41 -48.55
CA ALA A 146 -12.40 -64.15 -47.14
C ALA A 146 -10.92 -63.84 -46.93
N VAL A 147 -10.01 -64.45 -47.71
CA VAL A 147 -8.57 -64.12 -47.70
C VAL A 147 -8.29 -62.70 -48.24
N ARG A 148 -9.00 -62.25 -49.28
CA ARG A 148 -8.86 -60.87 -49.76
C ARG A 148 -9.42 -59.85 -48.77
N ALA A 149 -10.55 -60.18 -48.12
CA ALA A 149 -11.13 -59.36 -47.06
C ALA A 149 -10.25 -59.32 -45.79
N SER A 150 -9.56 -60.43 -45.46
CA SER A 150 -8.64 -60.54 -44.32
C SER A 150 -7.40 -59.67 -44.47
N LEU A 151 -6.95 -59.42 -45.70
CA LEU A 151 -5.84 -58.52 -45.98
C LEU A 151 -6.27 -57.05 -46.03
N ALA A 152 -7.53 -56.75 -46.35
CA ALA A 152 -8.04 -55.39 -46.45
C ALA A 152 -8.43 -54.78 -45.08
N ALA A 153 -8.94 -55.59 -44.14
CA ALA A 153 -9.36 -55.12 -42.82
C ALA A 153 -8.22 -54.50 -41.97
N PRO A 154 -7.00 -55.08 -41.93
CA PRO A 154 -5.86 -54.48 -41.22
C PRO A 154 -5.39 -53.17 -41.86
N VAL A 155 -5.42 -53.07 -43.19
CA VAL A 155 -5.02 -51.86 -43.92
C VAL A 155 -5.98 -50.70 -43.63
N ASN A 156 -7.29 -50.97 -43.56
CA ASN A 156 -8.28 -49.96 -43.18
C ASN A 156 -8.13 -49.53 -41.71
N GLY A 157 -7.88 -50.48 -40.80
CA GLY A 157 -7.61 -50.19 -39.38
C GLY A 157 -6.38 -49.30 -39.16
N LEU A 158 -5.30 -49.56 -39.90
CA LEU A 158 -4.10 -48.72 -39.92
C LEU A 158 -4.38 -47.33 -40.52
N GLY A 159 -5.14 -47.25 -41.62
CA GLY A 159 -5.56 -45.97 -42.20
C GLY A 159 -6.30 -45.07 -41.21
N PHE A 160 -7.17 -45.66 -40.37
CA PHE A 160 -7.86 -44.93 -39.30
C PHE A 160 -6.90 -44.47 -38.19
N ALA A 161 -6.01 -45.35 -37.73
CA ALA A 161 -5.00 -45.02 -36.72
C ALA A 161 -4.15 -43.82 -37.16
N PHE A 162 -3.58 -43.90 -38.37
CA PHE A 162 -2.73 -42.85 -38.93
C PHE A 162 -3.49 -41.55 -39.19
N GLY A 163 -4.70 -41.61 -39.76
CA GLY A 163 -5.45 -40.40 -40.04
C GLY A 163 -5.85 -39.64 -38.77
N THR A 164 -6.33 -40.32 -37.71
CA THR A 164 -6.63 -39.62 -36.44
C THR A 164 -5.40 -39.03 -35.77
N SER A 165 -4.25 -39.70 -35.87
CA SER A 165 -2.97 -39.21 -35.36
C SER A 165 -2.48 -37.97 -36.11
N ILE A 166 -2.55 -38.00 -37.44
CA ILE A 166 -2.22 -36.86 -38.30
C ILE A 166 -3.14 -35.67 -37.99
N ALA A 167 -4.45 -35.90 -37.77
CA ALA A 167 -5.38 -34.85 -37.37
C ALA A 167 -4.95 -34.20 -36.04
N GLY A 168 -4.64 -35.01 -35.02
CA GLY A 168 -4.24 -34.50 -33.70
C GLY A 168 -2.90 -33.75 -33.71
N VAL A 169 -1.89 -34.28 -34.40
CA VAL A 169 -0.57 -33.64 -34.50
C VAL A 169 -0.64 -32.37 -35.34
N ALA A 170 -1.31 -32.39 -36.49
CA ALA A 170 -1.42 -31.23 -37.37
C ALA A 170 -2.19 -30.08 -36.70
N THR A 171 -3.31 -30.38 -36.04
CA THR A 171 -4.09 -29.36 -35.31
C THR A 171 -3.33 -28.81 -34.11
N SER A 172 -2.64 -29.67 -33.34
CA SER A 172 -1.78 -29.25 -32.23
C SER A 172 -0.66 -28.32 -32.72
N ALA A 173 0.02 -28.68 -33.81
CA ALA A 173 1.08 -27.86 -34.41
C ALA A 173 0.55 -26.51 -34.92
N MET A 174 -0.58 -26.51 -35.64
CA MET A 174 -1.18 -25.27 -36.16
C MET A 174 -1.69 -24.37 -35.02
N LEU A 175 -2.31 -24.94 -33.99
CA LEU A 175 -2.76 -24.20 -32.82
C LEU A 175 -1.59 -23.65 -31.98
N GLY A 176 -0.52 -24.44 -31.82
CA GLY A 176 0.72 -24.02 -31.17
C GLY A 176 1.40 -22.87 -31.90
N LEU A 177 1.48 -22.94 -33.24
CA LEU A 177 2.00 -21.85 -34.06
C LEU A 177 1.14 -20.58 -33.95
N LEU A 178 -0.18 -20.70 -34.01
CA LEU A 178 -1.10 -19.57 -33.79
C LEU A 178 -0.91 -18.93 -32.41
N SER A 179 -0.75 -19.75 -31.36
CA SER A 179 -0.49 -19.29 -30.00
C SER A 179 0.83 -18.51 -29.91
N ALA A 180 1.89 -19.02 -30.52
CA ALA A 180 3.20 -18.35 -30.56
C ALA A 180 3.13 -16.99 -31.28
N LEU A 181 2.44 -16.92 -32.42
CA LEU A 181 2.23 -15.67 -33.16
C LEU A 181 1.43 -14.65 -32.34
N CYS A 182 0.34 -15.07 -31.70
CA CYS A 182 -0.47 -14.20 -30.85
C CYS A 182 0.29 -13.70 -29.62
N ARG A 183 1.08 -14.55 -28.96
CA ARG A 183 1.96 -14.17 -27.85
C ARG A 183 3.01 -13.14 -28.28
N ARG A 184 3.59 -13.31 -29.47
CA ARG A 184 4.52 -12.33 -30.04
C ARG A 184 3.85 -10.98 -30.30
N GLU A 185 2.61 -10.96 -30.81
CA GLU A 185 1.83 -9.72 -30.95
C GLU A 185 1.59 -9.04 -29.58
N ARG A 186 1.26 -9.81 -28.53
CA ARG A 186 1.08 -9.27 -27.16
C ARG A 186 2.37 -8.69 -26.60
N LEU A 187 3.51 -9.36 -26.80
CA LEU A 187 4.81 -8.87 -26.33
C LEU A 187 5.18 -7.53 -26.99
N ALA A 188 4.94 -7.39 -28.29
CA ALA A 188 5.15 -6.12 -28.99
C ALA A 188 4.24 -5.00 -28.45
N ALA A 189 2.96 -5.30 -28.16
CA ALA A 189 2.06 -4.34 -27.54
C ALA A 189 2.48 -3.97 -26.10
N ALA A 190 3.01 -4.92 -25.33
CA ALA A 190 3.57 -4.67 -24.01
C ALA A 190 4.79 -3.75 -24.06
N GLN A 191 5.69 -3.95 -25.03
CA GLN A 191 6.85 -3.08 -25.25
C GLN A 191 6.42 -1.67 -25.67
N ALA A 192 5.41 -1.53 -26.54
CA ALA A 192 4.86 -0.24 -26.91
C ALA A 192 4.22 0.48 -25.70
N LEU A 193 3.51 -0.27 -24.85
CA LEU A 193 2.98 0.24 -23.58
C LEU A 193 4.11 0.75 -22.68
N ASP A 194 5.18 -0.02 -22.50
CA ASP A 194 6.32 0.38 -21.67
C ASP A 194 6.99 1.65 -22.20
N GLY A 195 7.08 1.79 -23.52
CA GLY A 195 7.51 3.04 -24.17
C GLY A 195 6.61 4.22 -23.80
N LYS A 196 5.29 4.06 -23.91
CA LYS A 196 4.31 5.10 -23.54
C LYS A 196 4.26 5.37 -22.03
N ILE A 197 4.57 4.40 -21.18
CA ILE A 197 4.73 4.57 -19.71
C ILE A 197 5.90 5.49 -19.39
N ALA A 198 7.00 5.40 -20.14
CA ALA A 198 8.15 6.28 -19.93
C ALA A 198 7.89 7.72 -20.41
N THR A 199 6.93 7.94 -21.30
CA THR A 199 6.62 9.24 -21.90
C THR A 199 5.26 9.78 -21.46
N GLU A 200 4.19 9.54 -22.21
CA GLU A 200 2.89 10.20 -22.04
C GLU A 200 2.14 9.72 -20.80
N LEU A 201 2.32 8.47 -20.37
CA LEU A 201 1.67 7.91 -19.18
C LEU A 201 2.54 8.06 -17.91
N HIS A 202 3.74 8.63 -18.01
CA HIS A 202 4.68 8.76 -16.89
C HIS A 202 4.07 9.51 -15.70
N VAL A 203 3.21 10.50 -15.98
CA VAL A 203 2.49 11.33 -14.99
C VAL A 203 1.67 10.50 -14.00
N TYR A 204 1.24 9.30 -14.41
CA TYR A 204 0.43 8.41 -13.58
C TYR A 204 1.25 7.44 -12.70
N SER A 205 2.57 7.38 -12.90
CA SER A 205 3.45 6.53 -12.10
C SER A 205 3.53 7.00 -10.64
N HIS A 206 3.72 6.07 -9.71
CA HIS A 206 3.98 6.42 -8.32
C HIS A 206 5.29 7.21 -8.14
N ALA A 207 6.29 6.93 -8.99
CA ALA A 207 7.55 7.66 -9.00
C ALA A 207 7.35 9.14 -9.33
N TYR A 208 6.63 9.45 -10.41
CA TYR A 208 6.33 10.84 -10.79
C TYR A 208 5.52 11.57 -9.71
N ARG A 209 4.50 10.94 -9.14
CA ARG A 209 3.71 11.54 -8.03
C ARG A 209 4.58 11.86 -6.81
N ARG A 210 5.55 11.00 -6.49
CA ARG A 210 6.50 11.23 -5.40
C ARG A 210 7.42 12.41 -5.70
N ASP A 211 7.98 12.46 -6.91
CA ASP A 211 8.87 13.54 -7.32
C ASP A 211 8.14 14.89 -7.37
N GLU A 212 6.91 14.93 -7.87
CA GLU A 212 6.11 16.16 -7.89
C GLU A 212 5.74 16.62 -6.48
N THR A 213 5.44 15.68 -5.56
CA THR A 213 5.22 16.01 -4.14
C THR A 213 6.48 16.62 -3.53
N ILE A 214 7.65 16.05 -3.79
CA ILE A 214 8.95 16.59 -3.34
C ILE A 214 9.18 17.98 -3.93
N ARG A 215 8.88 18.18 -5.21
CA ARG A 215 9.03 19.47 -5.90
C ARG A 215 8.11 20.55 -5.33
N LEU A 216 6.88 20.19 -5.00
CA LEU A 216 5.93 21.09 -4.34
C LEU A 216 6.40 21.47 -2.93
N LEU A 217 6.94 20.51 -2.17
CA LEU A 217 7.54 20.78 -0.86
C LEU A 217 8.79 21.67 -0.97
N GLN A 218 9.62 21.49 -2.00
CA GLN A 218 10.76 22.37 -2.28
C GLN A 218 10.30 23.80 -2.59
N ARG A 219 9.28 23.99 -3.44
CA ARG A 219 8.70 25.32 -3.71
C ARG A 219 8.14 25.97 -2.45
N GLN A 220 7.52 25.21 -1.56
CA GLN A 220 7.04 25.72 -0.28
C GLN A 220 8.21 26.16 0.61
N ALA A 221 9.27 25.36 0.67
CA ALA A 221 10.48 25.70 1.42
C ALA A 221 11.18 26.95 0.85
N GLU A 222 11.21 27.12 -0.46
CA GLU A 222 11.74 28.32 -1.14
C GLU A 222 10.89 29.58 -0.88
N ALA A 223 9.59 29.44 -0.60
CA ALA A 223 8.72 30.56 -0.24
C ALA A 223 8.83 30.98 1.24
N MET A 224 9.41 30.12 2.09
CA MET A 224 9.52 30.37 3.53
C MET A 224 10.42 31.58 3.88
N PRO A 225 11.60 31.78 3.25
CA PRO A 225 12.40 32.99 3.45
C PRO A 225 11.66 34.28 3.09
N VAL A 226 10.90 34.28 2.00
CA VAL A 226 10.12 35.45 1.56
C VAL A 226 9.02 35.77 2.57
N LEU A 227 8.35 34.75 3.13
CA LEU A 227 7.40 34.93 4.22
C LEU A 227 8.06 35.53 5.47
N VAL A 228 9.25 35.05 5.83
CA VAL A 228 10.02 35.57 6.98
C VAL A 228 10.46 37.03 6.74
N GLU A 229 10.95 37.36 5.54
CA GLU A 229 11.30 38.74 5.17
C GLU A 229 10.08 39.66 5.22
N ARG A 230 8.90 39.20 4.76
CA ARG A 230 7.67 40.00 4.86
C ARG A 230 7.21 40.20 6.30
N LEU A 231 7.36 39.20 7.16
CA LEU A 231 7.06 39.32 8.59
C LEU A 231 8.05 40.28 9.29
N GLN A 232 9.34 40.22 8.94
CA GLN A 232 10.34 41.19 9.43
C GLN A 232 10.06 42.61 8.95
N ALA A 233 9.72 42.79 7.67
CA ALA A 233 9.32 44.10 7.13
C ALA A 233 8.07 44.66 7.81
N MET A 234 7.10 43.79 8.14
CA MET A 234 5.92 44.19 8.89
C MET A 234 6.26 44.61 10.32
N MET A 235 7.15 43.87 11.01
CA MET A 235 7.63 44.25 12.34
C MET A 235 8.39 45.59 12.31
N ALA A 236 9.28 45.79 11.35
CA ALA A 236 9.98 47.05 11.16
C ALA A 236 9.02 48.23 10.87
N ALA A 237 7.98 48.01 10.06
CA ALA A 237 6.97 49.03 9.80
C ALA A 237 6.15 49.38 11.05
N VAL A 238 5.86 48.40 11.93
CA VAL A 238 5.19 48.64 13.21
C VAL A 238 6.07 49.43 14.18
N GLU A 239 7.35 49.09 14.27
CA GLU A 239 8.34 49.82 15.07
C GLU A 239 8.50 51.26 14.59
N GLN A 240 8.60 51.48 13.28
CA GLN A 240 8.70 52.82 12.73
C GLN A 240 7.43 53.64 12.96
N ARG A 241 6.25 53.02 12.87
CA ARG A 241 4.98 53.68 13.18
C ARG A 241 4.83 54.03 14.66
N SER A 242 5.45 53.27 15.56
CA SER A 242 5.45 53.58 17.01
C SER A 242 6.37 54.76 17.32
N VAL A 243 7.53 54.85 16.66
CA VAL A 243 8.44 55.99 16.75
C VAL A 243 7.76 57.25 16.21
N ASP A 244 7.18 57.21 15.01
CA ASP A 244 6.45 58.34 14.41
C ASP A 244 5.29 58.82 15.31
N ALA A 245 4.57 57.89 15.96
CA ALA A 245 3.48 58.23 16.87
C ALA A 245 4.01 58.90 18.14
N SER A 246 5.12 58.41 18.69
CA SER A 246 5.80 59.00 19.84
C SER A 246 6.29 60.42 19.55
N GLU A 247 6.93 60.63 18.39
CA GLU A 247 7.38 61.96 17.96
C GLU A 247 6.21 62.93 17.79
N ARG A 248 5.09 62.50 17.18
CA ARG A 248 3.88 63.33 17.06
C ARG A 248 3.30 63.67 18.43
N GLN A 249 3.33 62.73 19.38
CA GLN A 249 2.83 62.96 20.73
C GLN A 249 3.68 63.99 21.47
N VAL A 250 5.02 63.90 21.38
CA VAL A 250 5.95 64.89 21.95
C VAL A 250 5.76 66.27 21.30
N ALA A 251 5.67 66.33 19.98
CA ALA A 251 5.43 67.58 19.25
C ALA A 251 4.09 68.22 19.64
N SER A 252 3.04 67.42 19.85
CA SER A 252 1.73 67.91 20.29
C SER A 252 1.77 68.49 21.72
N GLN A 253 2.52 67.87 22.63
CA GLN A 253 2.72 68.38 23.98
C GLN A 253 3.50 69.70 23.98
N GLN A 254 4.55 69.80 23.17
CA GLN A 254 5.30 71.06 23.03
C GLN A 254 4.47 72.18 22.43
N ALA A 255 3.64 71.88 21.41
CA ALA A 255 2.71 72.85 20.85
C ALA A 255 1.68 73.32 21.89
N PHE A 256 1.16 72.41 22.71
CA PHE A 256 0.26 72.74 23.81
C PHE A 256 0.92 73.66 24.86
N LEU A 257 2.15 73.34 25.28
CA LEU A 257 2.91 74.16 26.24
C LEU A 257 3.23 75.57 25.68
N SER A 258 3.58 75.65 24.40
CA SER A 258 3.82 76.94 23.74
C SER A 258 2.54 77.78 23.65
N ASN A 259 1.43 77.18 23.23
CA ASN A 259 0.13 77.86 23.18
C ASN A 259 -0.32 78.34 24.57
N ALA A 260 -0.07 77.55 25.61
CA ALA A 260 -0.34 77.95 26.99
C ALA A 260 0.50 79.16 27.40
N GLN A 261 1.80 79.18 27.08
CA GLN A 261 2.67 80.34 27.35
C GLN A 261 2.19 81.60 26.62
N THR A 262 1.80 81.49 25.35
CA THR A 262 1.25 82.61 24.58
C THR A 262 -0.05 83.14 25.19
N ALA A 263 -0.94 82.25 25.64
CA ALA A 263 -2.17 82.63 26.32
C ALA A 263 -1.90 83.38 27.65
N TYR A 264 -0.93 82.90 28.45
CA TYR A 264 -0.50 83.58 29.68
C TYR A 264 0.12 84.96 29.41
N ALA A 265 0.93 85.10 28.35
CA ALA A 265 1.50 86.39 27.95
C ALA A 265 0.43 87.40 27.49
N HIS A 266 -0.56 86.93 26.73
CA HIS A 266 -1.71 87.76 26.34
C HIS A 266 -2.51 88.24 27.55
N LEU A 267 -2.76 87.36 28.53
CA LEU A 267 -3.44 87.70 29.77
C LEU A 267 -2.67 88.79 30.55
N ALA A 268 -1.34 88.65 30.66
CA ALA A 268 -0.49 89.65 31.31
C ALA A 268 -0.53 91.01 30.60
N SER A 269 -0.53 91.03 29.26
CA SER A 269 -0.62 92.27 28.48
C SER A 269 -1.97 92.98 28.65
N SER A 270 -3.07 92.20 28.72
CA SER A 270 -4.43 92.70 28.92
C SER A 270 -4.58 93.38 30.28
N VAL A 271 -4.03 92.78 31.33
CA VAL A 271 -4.03 93.34 32.69
C VAL A 271 -3.19 94.62 32.77
N ALA A 272 -2.02 94.65 32.11
CA ALA A 272 -1.18 95.85 32.07
C ALA A 272 -1.86 97.02 31.33
N GLN A 273 -2.57 96.73 30.23
CA GLN A 273 -3.32 97.74 29.47
C GLN A 273 -4.49 98.30 30.27
N SER A 274 -5.24 97.45 30.97
CA SER A 274 -6.36 97.88 31.83
C SER A 274 -5.92 98.78 32.98
N LEU A 275 -4.72 98.57 33.55
CA LEU A 275 -4.13 99.45 34.57
C LEU A 275 -3.74 100.82 33.99
N LYS A 276 -3.21 100.84 32.76
CA LYS A 276 -2.76 102.06 32.09
C LYS A 276 -3.95 102.98 31.73
N ASP A 277 -5.06 102.40 31.28
CA ASP A 277 -6.28 103.14 30.95
C ASP A 277 -6.96 103.74 32.19
N SER A 278 -6.93 103.03 33.33
CA SER A 278 -7.48 103.50 34.61
C SER A 278 -6.72 104.71 35.19
N VAL A 279 -5.40 104.77 34.99
CA VAL A 279 -4.56 105.90 35.42
C VAL A 279 -4.75 107.13 34.53
N ALA A 280 -4.93 106.94 33.21
CA ALA A 280 -5.19 108.04 32.28
C ALA A 280 -6.58 108.69 32.51
N GLN A 281 -7.57 107.91 32.93
CA GLN A 281 -8.91 108.39 33.31
C GLN A 281 -8.86 109.30 34.56
N SER A 282 -8.03 108.96 35.54
CA SER A 282 -7.91 109.71 36.80
C SER A 282 -7.24 111.08 36.65
N ALA A 283 -6.34 111.25 35.67
CA ALA A 283 -5.66 112.53 35.43
C ALA A 283 -6.55 113.60 34.77
N ARG A 284 -7.62 113.22 34.06
CA ARG A 284 -8.55 114.17 33.41
C ARG A 284 -9.55 114.81 34.38
N VAL A 285 -9.87 114.12 35.48
CA VAL A 285 -10.89 114.59 36.44
C VAL A 285 -10.35 115.63 37.44
N ALA A 286 -9.02 115.75 37.57
CA ALA A 286 -8.38 116.72 38.47
C ALA A 286 -8.18 118.12 37.84
N GLY A 287 -8.43 118.31 36.54
CA GLY A 287 -8.15 119.55 35.81
C GLY A 287 -9.25 120.63 35.82
N ASP A 288 -10.50 120.27 36.11
CA ASP A 288 -11.65 121.17 35.85
C ASP A 288 -12.22 121.89 37.09
N ALA A 289 -11.59 121.78 38.27
CA ALA A 289 -12.22 122.18 39.54
C ALA A 289 -11.78 123.52 40.17
N PHE A 290 -10.76 124.24 39.66
CA PHE A 290 -10.18 125.39 40.39
C PHE A 290 -10.33 126.80 39.76
N GLN A 291 -11.23 126.98 38.79
CA GLN A 291 -11.39 128.28 38.11
C GLN A 291 -12.34 129.34 38.75
N PRO A 292 -13.33 129.04 39.62
CA PRO A 292 -14.35 130.05 39.99
C PRO A 292 -14.28 130.61 41.43
N VAL A 293 -13.10 130.67 42.08
CA VAL A 293 -12.98 131.26 43.44
C VAL A 293 -12.37 132.67 43.43
N MET A 294 -11.74 133.09 42.32
CA MET A 294 -11.08 134.40 42.23
C MET A 294 -12.00 135.54 41.72
N ALA A 295 -13.30 135.30 41.55
CA ALA A 295 -14.22 136.25 40.88
C ALA A 295 -15.30 136.89 41.78
N ALA A 296 -15.42 136.52 43.06
CA ALA A 296 -16.60 136.91 43.88
C ALA A 296 -16.33 137.86 45.07
N THR A 297 -15.10 138.31 45.30
CA THR A 297 -14.74 139.14 46.48
C THR A 297 -14.15 140.51 46.16
N MET A 298 -14.33 140.99 44.91
CA MET A 298 -13.92 142.33 44.44
C MET A 298 -15.11 143.24 44.11
N ALA A 299 -16.21 143.18 44.89
CA ALA A 299 -17.40 144.01 44.62
C ALA A 299 -18.12 144.57 45.87
N GLY A 300 -17.58 144.42 47.08
CA GLY A 300 -18.20 144.93 48.32
C GLY A 300 -17.55 146.16 48.92
N LEU A 301 -16.54 146.74 48.27
CA LEU A 301 -15.68 147.82 48.78
C LEU A 301 -16.09 149.22 48.28
N ALA A 302 -17.40 149.49 48.12
CA ALA A 302 -17.86 150.81 47.63
C ALA A 302 -19.30 151.16 48.04
N ARG A 303 -19.49 151.53 49.32
CA ARG A 303 -20.55 152.39 49.91
C ARG A 303 -20.60 152.05 51.42
N GLN A 304 -20.32 152.90 52.39
CA GLN A 304 -20.51 154.34 52.52
C GLN A 304 -19.37 154.92 53.39
N ALA A 305 -18.57 155.79 52.79
CA ALA A 305 -17.84 156.82 53.50
C ALA A 305 -18.78 158.02 53.75
N ALA A 306 -18.53 158.74 54.84
CA ALA A 306 -19.11 160.04 55.22
C ALA A 306 -20.36 160.04 56.13
N SER A 307 -20.27 159.38 57.30
CA SER A 307 -20.62 159.95 58.63
C SER A 307 -20.51 158.79 59.64
N LEU A 308 -19.49 158.68 60.49
CA LEU A 308 -19.41 159.41 61.75
C LEU A 308 -18.01 159.11 62.31
N HIS A 309 -17.07 160.01 62.05
CA HIS A 309 -15.67 159.91 62.48
C HIS A 309 -15.49 160.05 64.01
N ASP A 310 -16.56 160.23 64.78
CA ASP A 310 -16.44 160.58 66.20
C ASP A 310 -16.83 159.45 67.17
N SER A 311 -17.33 158.31 66.66
CA SER A 311 -17.72 157.16 67.50
C SER A 311 -16.84 155.91 67.34
N VAL A 312 -15.67 156.02 66.68
CA VAL A 312 -14.80 154.88 66.36
C VAL A 312 -13.72 154.61 67.41
N SER A 313 -13.39 155.57 68.29
CA SER A 313 -12.29 155.35 69.25
C SER A 313 -12.63 154.31 70.34
N HIS A 314 -13.90 154.15 70.71
CA HIS A 314 -14.31 153.22 71.78
C HIS A 314 -14.74 151.81 71.32
N ALA A 315 -14.90 151.58 70.01
CA ALA A 315 -15.40 150.31 69.46
C ALA A 315 -14.29 149.33 69.03
N VAL A 316 -13.09 149.82 68.70
CA VAL A 316 -12.00 149.00 68.14
C VAL A 316 -11.33 148.07 69.17
N GLN A 317 -11.35 148.42 70.46
CA GLN A 317 -10.71 147.57 71.48
C GLN A 317 -11.51 146.28 71.79
N ARG A 318 -12.84 146.32 71.68
CA ARG A 318 -13.71 145.18 72.04
C ARG A 318 -13.89 144.15 70.92
N GLN A 319 -13.59 144.52 69.67
CA GLN A 319 -13.84 143.68 68.50
C GLN A 319 -12.65 142.77 68.13
N LEU A 320 -11.44 143.10 68.60
CA LEU A 320 -10.23 142.30 68.36
C LEU A 320 -10.19 141.00 69.19
N ASP A 321 -10.74 141.00 70.41
CA ASP A 321 -10.80 139.78 71.24
C ASP A 321 -11.84 138.76 70.72
N SER A 322 -12.95 139.23 70.15
CA SER A 322 -14.02 138.37 69.61
C SER A 322 -13.62 137.67 68.31
N LEU A 323 -12.86 138.33 67.45
CA LEU A 323 -12.39 137.73 66.18
C LEU A 323 -11.30 136.66 66.43
N SER A 324 -10.47 136.83 67.45
CA SER A 324 -9.47 135.80 67.83
C SER A 324 -10.13 134.52 68.35
N SER A 325 -11.28 134.63 69.04
CA SER A 325 -12.07 133.48 69.49
C SER A 325 -12.74 132.72 68.33
N GLY A 326 -13.28 133.45 67.34
CA GLY A 326 -13.97 132.86 66.19
C GLY A 326 -13.06 132.06 65.25
N PHE A 327 -11.83 132.53 65.00
CA PHE A 327 -10.86 131.79 64.18
C PHE A 327 -10.39 130.50 64.86
N GLY A 328 -10.24 130.49 66.19
CA GLY A 328 -9.89 129.28 66.95
C GLY A 328 -10.98 128.20 66.86
N ALA A 329 -12.25 128.58 66.95
CA ALA A 329 -13.37 127.64 66.85
C ALA A 329 -13.52 127.05 65.44
N THR A 330 -13.29 127.86 64.40
CA THR A 330 -13.45 127.43 62.99
C THR A 330 -12.30 126.52 62.55
N ALA A 331 -11.08 126.76 63.01
CA ALA A 331 -9.93 125.89 62.75
C ALA A 331 -10.06 124.51 63.45
N ALA A 332 -10.63 124.48 64.66
CA ALA A 332 -10.93 123.24 65.37
C ALA A 332 -12.01 122.41 64.64
N ALA A 333 -13.09 123.05 64.18
CA ALA A 333 -14.16 122.37 63.44
C ALA A 333 -13.67 121.79 62.09
N ALA A 334 -12.83 122.52 61.35
CA ALA A 334 -12.25 122.03 60.11
C ALA A 334 -11.31 120.83 60.32
N THR A 335 -10.49 120.87 61.39
CA THR A 335 -9.61 119.75 61.77
C THR A 335 -10.42 118.52 62.18
N GLN A 336 -11.56 118.72 62.85
CA GLN A 336 -12.44 117.63 63.28
C GLN A 336 -13.16 116.97 62.10
N VAL A 337 -13.71 117.74 61.16
CA VAL A 337 -14.32 117.20 59.93
C VAL A 337 -13.30 116.45 59.07
N TRP A 338 -12.07 116.95 58.97
CA TRP A 338 -11.00 116.24 58.26
C TRP A 338 -10.60 114.94 58.95
N ASN A 339 -10.51 114.91 60.27
CA ASN A 339 -10.24 113.69 61.03
C ASN A 339 -11.39 112.67 60.91
N ASP A 340 -12.64 113.12 60.92
CA ASP A 340 -13.81 112.26 60.72
C ASP A 340 -13.85 111.67 59.31
N ALA A 341 -13.54 112.48 58.29
CA ALA A 341 -13.42 112.00 56.91
C ALA A 341 -12.26 111.01 56.72
N LEU A 342 -11.12 111.23 57.38
CA LEU A 342 -9.98 110.30 57.32
C LEU A 342 -10.25 108.99 58.08
N ALA A 343 -10.97 109.07 59.20
CA ALA A 343 -11.40 107.91 59.96
C ALA A 343 -12.40 107.07 59.15
N GLU A 344 -13.36 107.71 58.49
CA GLU A 344 -14.33 107.02 57.63
C GLU A 344 -13.66 106.41 56.40
N HIS A 345 -12.74 107.14 55.76
CA HIS A 345 -11.96 106.62 54.63
C HIS A 345 -11.09 105.41 55.03
N ARG A 346 -10.45 105.44 56.21
CA ARG A 346 -9.72 104.27 56.74
C ARG A 346 -10.65 103.09 56.94
N ARG A 347 -11.82 103.31 57.55
CA ARG A 347 -12.81 102.26 57.84
C ARG A 347 -13.35 101.61 56.55
N THR A 348 -13.64 102.40 55.51
CA THR A 348 -14.04 101.87 54.19
C THR A 348 -12.92 101.14 53.46
N ASN A 349 -11.67 101.61 53.57
CA ASN A 349 -10.55 100.96 52.91
C ASN A 349 -10.21 99.61 53.58
N GLU A 350 -10.34 99.54 54.90
CA GLU A 350 -10.18 98.30 55.66
C GLU A 350 -11.28 97.29 55.33
N ALA A 351 -12.53 97.74 55.19
CA ALA A 351 -13.64 96.91 54.71
C ALA A 351 -13.41 96.39 53.28
N LEU A 352 -12.90 97.22 52.37
CA LEU A 352 -12.57 96.81 51.00
C LEU A 352 -11.49 95.72 50.97
N VAL A 353 -10.41 95.88 51.75
CA VAL A 353 -9.33 94.89 51.86
C VAL A 353 -9.85 93.58 52.44
N GLN A 354 -10.72 93.63 53.45
CA GLN A 354 -11.35 92.44 54.03
C GLN A 354 -12.26 91.73 53.02
N HIS A 355 -13.06 92.47 52.24
CA HIS A 355 -13.89 91.90 51.19
C HIS A 355 -13.08 91.26 50.07
N LEU A 356 -11.97 91.90 49.66
CA LEU A 356 -11.08 91.37 48.63
C LEU A 356 -10.40 90.08 49.09
N ARG A 357 -9.94 90.04 50.35
CA ARG A 357 -9.33 88.85 50.97
C ARG A 357 -10.35 87.72 51.07
N ALA A 358 -11.56 87.99 51.54
CA ALA A 358 -12.64 87.01 51.59
C ALA A 358 -13.02 86.48 50.19
N ALA A 359 -13.01 87.31 49.15
CA ALA A 359 -13.28 86.87 47.78
C ALA A 359 -12.16 85.97 47.23
N LEU A 360 -10.90 86.31 47.49
CA LEU A 360 -9.74 85.50 47.10
C LEU A 360 -9.70 84.16 47.85
N ASP A 361 -9.94 84.17 49.16
CA ASP A 361 -10.01 82.95 49.97
C ASP A 361 -11.12 82.02 49.46
N ARG A 362 -12.31 82.58 49.19
CA ARG A 362 -13.45 81.82 48.66
C ARG A 362 -13.19 81.29 47.25
N PHE A 363 -12.50 82.04 46.40
CA PHE A 363 -12.08 81.55 45.08
C PHE A 363 -11.08 80.41 45.21
N SER A 364 -10.07 80.55 46.08
CA SER A 364 -9.05 79.52 46.31
C SER A 364 -9.68 78.24 46.85
N GLU A 365 -10.60 78.35 47.81
CA GLU A 365 -11.34 77.23 48.38
C GLU A 365 -12.24 76.53 47.34
N THR A 366 -12.95 77.31 46.51
CA THR A 366 -13.79 76.76 45.43
C THR A 366 -12.95 76.08 44.34
N PHE A 367 -11.79 76.66 44.03
CA PHE A 367 -10.84 76.10 43.06
C PHE A 367 -10.23 74.81 43.59
N ASP A 368 -9.82 74.75 44.86
CA ASP A 368 -9.27 73.55 45.48
C ASP A 368 -10.31 72.42 45.51
N GLN A 369 -11.55 72.73 45.92
CA GLN A 369 -12.65 71.76 45.91
C GLN A 369 -12.94 71.22 44.51
N ARG A 370 -13.01 72.09 43.49
CA ARG A 370 -13.25 71.65 42.11
C ARG A 370 -12.11 70.80 41.56
N SER A 371 -10.87 71.21 41.81
CA SER A 371 -9.66 70.51 41.36
C SER A 371 -9.55 69.12 41.99
N ALA A 372 -9.79 69.03 43.30
CA ALA A 372 -9.86 67.76 44.03
C ALA A 372 -10.98 66.87 43.48
N SER A 373 -12.19 67.41 43.29
CA SER A 373 -13.31 66.62 42.75
C SER A 373 -13.07 66.10 41.33
N LEU A 374 -12.32 66.84 40.51
CA LEU A 374 -12.03 66.49 39.13
C LEU A 374 -10.93 65.42 39.07
N LEU A 375 -9.89 65.54 39.91
CA LEU A 375 -8.89 64.49 40.11
C LEU A 375 -9.53 63.21 40.63
N GLU A 376 -10.42 63.30 41.61
CA GLU A 376 -11.12 62.16 42.19
C GLU A 376 -12.05 61.49 41.16
N ASN A 377 -12.78 62.27 40.35
CA ASN A 377 -13.60 61.73 39.26
C ASN A 377 -12.76 61.05 38.16
N VAL A 378 -11.64 61.65 37.76
CA VAL A 378 -10.76 61.06 36.74
C VAL A 378 -10.11 59.79 37.27
N SER A 379 -9.63 59.79 38.52
CA SER A 379 -9.06 58.61 39.16
C SER A 379 -10.10 57.49 39.27
N ALA A 380 -11.31 57.81 39.76
CA ALA A 380 -12.40 56.85 39.85
C ALA A 380 -12.81 56.30 38.46
N ARG A 381 -12.82 57.13 37.42
CA ARG A 381 -13.13 56.68 36.06
C ARG A 381 -12.05 55.77 35.50
N VAL A 382 -10.78 56.11 35.67
CA VAL A 382 -9.65 55.28 35.24
C VAL A 382 -9.68 53.94 35.96
N GLU A 383 -9.92 53.93 37.27
CA GLU A 383 -9.97 52.72 38.08
C GLU A 383 -11.18 51.83 37.74
N THR A 384 -12.34 52.43 37.49
CA THR A 384 -13.53 51.71 37.01
C THR A 384 -13.30 51.11 35.62
N THR A 385 -12.64 51.84 34.71
CA THR A 385 -12.38 51.37 33.35
C THR A 385 -11.31 50.28 33.33
N ALA A 386 -10.25 50.42 34.13
CA ALA A 386 -9.22 49.39 34.31
C ALA A 386 -9.81 48.13 34.96
N GLY A 387 -10.70 48.28 35.96
CA GLY A 387 -11.43 47.17 36.57
C GLY A 387 -12.34 46.46 35.57
N ALA A 388 -13.07 47.20 34.73
CA ALA A 388 -13.95 46.62 33.71
C ALA A 388 -13.15 45.87 32.63
N ILE A 389 -12.01 46.41 32.19
CA ILE A 389 -11.13 45.75 31.21
C ILE A 389 -10.53 44.47 31.79
N SER A 390 -10.02 44.51 33.02
CA SER A 390 -9.49 43.33 33.70
C SER A 390 -10.56 42.25 33.93
N ALA A 391 -11.77 42.65 34.33
CA ALA A 391 -12.89 41.72 34.49
C ALA A 391 -13.28 41.06 33.17
N THR A 392 -13.33 41.82 32.08
CA THR A 392 -13.67 41.31 30.74
C THR A 392 -12.57 40.38 30.20
N CYS A 393 -11.30 40.72 30.44
CA CYS A 393 -10.16 39.88 30.07
C CYS A 393 -10.16 38.57 30.87
N ASN A 394 -10.44 38.63 32.18
CA ASN A 394 -10.57 37.44 33.03
C ASN A 394 -11.76 36.56 32.61
N ASP A 395 -12.91 37.14 32.26
CA ASP A 395 -14.06 36.38 31.74
C ASP A 395 -13.75 35.71 30.39
N ALA A 396 -13.02 36.41 29.51
CA ALA A 396 -12.56 35.85 28.24
C ALA A 396 -11.57 34.70 28.44
N LEU A 397 -10.59 34.85 29.34
CA LEU A 397 -9.63 33.79 29.69
C LEU A 397 -10.33 32.60 30.36
N ALA A 398 -11.29 32.82 31.25
CA ALA A 398 -12.07 31.76 31.87
C ALA A 398 -12.93 31.01 30.85
N ARG A 399 -13.55 31.71 29.88
CA ARG A 399 -14.27 31.08 28.77
C ARG A 399 -13.34 30.29 27.85
N GLN A 400 -12.16 30.82 27.57
CA GLN A 400 -11.16 30.11 26.76
C GLN A 400 -10.64 28.86 27.46
N ALA A 401 -10.38 28.92 28.77
CA ALA A 401 -10.01 27.76 29.58
C ALA A 401 -11.13 26.70 29.60
N GLY A 402 -12.39 27.11 29.82
CA GLY A 402 -13.53 26.20 29.79
C GLY A 402 -13.78 25.55 28.42
N LEU A 403 -13.55 26.26 27.32
CA LEU A 403 -13.63 25.70 25.97
C LEU A 403 -12.48 24.73 25.69
N ASN A 404 -11.27 25.02 26.16
CA ASN A 404 -10.12 24.11 26.04
C ASN A 404 -10.34 22.83 26.85
N ASP A 405 -10.86 22.92 28.07
CA ASP A 405 -11.19 21.74 28.89
C ASP A 405 -12.27 20.88 28.21
N GLN A 406 -13.32 21.50 27.66
CA GLN A 406 -14.34 20.78 26.90
C GLN A 406 -13.80 20.13 25.62
N LEU A 407 -12.85 20.77 24.95
CA LEU A 407 -12.20 20.21 23.77
C LEU A 407 -11.31 19.04 24.15
N ALA A 408 -10.52 19.16 25.21
CA ALA A 408 -9.68 18.09 25.75
C ALA A 408 -10.52 16.89 26.17
N GLU A 409 -11.64 17.11 26.87
CA GLU A 409 -12.55 16.06 27.32
C GLU A 409 -13.24 15.36 26.13
N ARG A 410 -13.70 16.11 25.12
CA ARG A 410 -14.25 15.52 23.88
C ARG A 410 -13.20 14.70 23.14
N ASN A 411 -11.96 15.19 23.08
CA ASN A 411 -10.88 14.49 22.38
C ASN A 411 -10.49 13.21 23.13
N GLN A 412 -10.41 13.25 24.46
CA GLN A 412 -10.20 12.07 25.29
C GLN A 412 -11.30 11.02 25.08
N ARG A 413 -12.59 11.42 25.14
CA ARG A 413 -13.71 10.49 24.88
C ARG A 413 -13.69 9.92 23.47
N ALA A 414 -13.30 10.72 22.47
CA ALA A 414 -13.17 10.25 21.09
C ALA A 414 -12.06 9.21 20.95
N LEU A 415 -10.92 9.43 21.63
CA LEU A 415 -9.81 8.47 21.67
C LEU A 415 -10.18 7.18 22.42
N GLU A 416 -10.86 7.28 23.56
CA GLU A 416 -11.36 6.11 24.31
C GLU A 416 -12.36 5.31 23.48
N THR A 417 -13.28 5.99 22.79
CA THR A 417 -14.25 5.33 21.91
C THR A 417 -13.54 4.66 20.73
N ALA A 418 -12.59 5.34 20.09
CA ALA A 418 -11.82 4.78 18.99
C ALA A 418 -10.99 3.57 19.43
N ALA A 419 -10.36 3.62 20.61
CA ALA A 419 -9.61 2.52 21.18
C ALA A 419 -10.52 1.30 21.46
N ALA A 420 -11.69 1.52 22.07
CA ALA A 420 -12.66 0.46 22.32
C ALA A 420 -13.18 -0.17 21.01
N THR A 421 -13.46 0.66 20.00
CA THR A 421 -13.93 0.17 18.69
C THR A 421 -12.82 -0.60 17.96
N PHE A 422 -11.56 -0.17 18.10
CA PHE A 422 -10.41 -0.86 17.54
C PHE A 422 -10.17 -2.20 18.22
N GLU A 423 -10.24 -2.26 19.56
CA GLU A 423 -10.11 -3.49 20.34
C GLU A 423 -11.20 -4.50 19.95
N GLN A 424 -12.46 -4.03 19.82
CA GLN A 424 -13.57 -4.86 19.38
C GLN A 424 -13.37 -5.42 17.96
N HIS A 425 -12.90 -4.60 17.02
CA HIS A 425 -12.59 -5.06 15.66
C HIS A 425 -11.45 -6.08 15.65
N CYS A 426 -10.36 -5.82 16.38
CA CYS A 426 -9.23 -6.73 16.50
C CYS A 426 -9.66 -8.07 17.12
N ALA A 427 -10.48 -8.05 18.17
CA ALA A 427 -11.04 -9.27 18.76
C ALA A 427 -11.92 -10.03 17.76
N SER A 428 -12.76 -9.34 16.97
CA SER A 428 -13.58 -9.99 15.94
C SER A 428 -12.74 -10.60 14.81
N LEU A 429 -11.65 -9.94 14.42
CA LEU A 429 -10.72 -10.41 13.39
C LEU A 429 -9.95 -11.63 13.89
N LEU A 430 -9.43 -11.59 15.12
CA LEU A 430 -8.76 -12.74 15.74
C LEU A 430 -9.70 -13.93 15.90
N TYR A 431 -10.96 -13.67 16.28
CA TYR A 431 -11.99 -14.71 16.36
C TYR A 431 -12.27 -15.33 14.99
N THR A 432 -12.50 -14.51 13.97
CA THR A 432 -12.79 -14.98 12.59
C THR A 432 -11.60 -15.72 12.01
N LEU A 433 -10.38 -15.25 12.26
CA LEU A 433 -9.15 -15.91 11.82
C LEU A 433 -8.95 -17.25 12.55
N GLY A 434 -9.18 -17.29 13.86
CA GLY A 434 -9.13 -18.52 14.65
C GLY A 434 -10.15 -19.55 14.19
N GLN A 435 -11.37 -19.10 13.87
CA GLN A 435 -12.43 -19.94 13.33
C GLN A 435 -12.08 -20.46 11.93
N SER A 436 -11.64 -19.59 11.02
CA SER A 436 -11.19 -20.00 9.68
C SER A 436 -10.04 -20.99 9.73
N HIS A 437 -9.11 -20.84 10.67
CA HIS A 437 -7.98 -21.76 10.84
C HIS A 437 -8.42 -23.12 11.41
N ALA A 438 -9.38 -23.11 12.34
CA ALA A 438 -9.98 -24.34 12.87
C ALA A 438 -10.77 -25.10 11.78
N ASP A 439 -11.57 -24.38 10.99
CA ASP A 439 -12.33 -24.93 9.87
C ASP A 439 -11.41 -25.50 8.80
N TRP A 440 -10.33 -24.78 8.44
CA TRP A 440 -9.35 -25.26 7.48
C TRP A 440 -8.62 -26.51 7.98
N HIS A 441 -8.25 -26.56 9.26
CA HIS A 441 -7.64 -27.77 9.84
C HIS A 441 -8.59 -28.96 9.88
N ALA A 442 -9.88 -28.74 10.16
CA ALA A 442 -10.89 -29.78 10.15
C ALA A 442 -11.10 -30.33 8.73
N GLU A 443 -11.17 -29.44 7.74
CA GLU A 443 -11.29 -29.82 6.32
C GLU A 443 -10.06 -30.56 5.83
N LEU A 444 -8.85 -30.12 6.20
CA LEU A 444 -7.61 -30.79 5.81
C LEU A 444 -7.53 -32.21 6.40
N LYS A 445 -7.89 -32.37 7.68
CA LYS A 445 -7.98 -33.69 8.32
C LYS A 445 -9.01 -34.58 7.63
N SER A 446 -10.17 -34.04 7.27
CA SER A 446 -11.21 -34.76 6.53
C SER A 446 -10.72 -35.24 5.18
N GLN A 447 -10.11 -34.35 4.38
CA GLN A 447 -9.57 -34.68 3.07
C GLN A 447 -8.42 -35.68 3.14
N ASP A 448 -7.50 -35.56 4.10
CA ASP A 448 -6.42 -36.52 4.29
C ASP A 448 -6.96 -37.89 4.72
N GLN A 449 -7.96 -37.94 5.60
CA GLN A 449 -8.63 -39.19 5.96
C GLN A 449 -9.33 -39.83 4.75
N GLN A 450 -9.97 -39.03 3.92
CA GLN A 450 -10.63 -39.48 2.69
C GLN A 450 -9.62 -39.97 1.65
N ARG A 451 -8.47 -39.30 1.51
CA ARG A 451 -7.37 -39.74 0.64
C ARG A 451 -6.75 -41.04 1.14
N LEU A 452 -6.51 -41.16 2.45
CA LEU A 452 -5.94 -42.37 3.05
C LEU A 452 -6.88 -43.57 2.94
N SER A 453 -8.18 -43.38 3.15
CA SER A 453 -9.17 -44.45 2.92
C SER A 453 -9.22 -44.87 1.46
N ALA A 454 -9.31 -43.92 0.52
CA ALA A 454 -9.29 -44.22 -0.91
C ALA A 454 -7.99 -44.94 -1.34
N TRP A 455 -6.84 -44.56 -0.79
CA TRP A 455 -5.57 -45.26 -1.01
C TRP A 455 -5.56 -46.66 -0.41
N THR A 456 -6.07 -46.82 0.80
CA THR A 456 -6.16 -48.13 1.47
C THR A 456 -7.08 -49.06 0.69
N ASP A 457 -8.21 -48.56 0.20
CA ASP A 457 -9.15 -49.31 -0.62
C ASP A 457 -8.53 -49.72 -1.96
N ALA A 458 -7.86 -48.78 -2.65
CA ALA A 458 -7.17 -49.07 -3.90
C ALA A 458 -6.04 -50.10 -3.74
N LEU A 459 -5.27 -50.02 -2.65
CA LEU A 459 -4.24 -51.02 -2.30
C LEU A 459 -4.88 -52.37 -1.95
N GLY A 460 -5.98 -52.38 -1.22
CA GLY A 460 -6.75 -53.59 -0.90
C GLY A 460 -7.30 -54.27 -2.15
N GLU A 461 -7.86 -53.50 -3.08
CA GLU A 461 -8.37 -54.00 -4.36
C GLU A 461 -7.23 -54.54 -5.23
N MET A 462 -6.10 -53.85 -5.27
CA MET A 462 -4.91 -54.31 -6.00
C MET A 462 -4.35 -55.62 -5.41
N ALA A 463 -4.26 -55.72 -4.08
CA ALA A 463 -3.82 -56.92 -3.39
C ALA A 463 -4.79 -58.11 -3.63
N ALA A 464 -6.10 -57.87 -3.58
CA ALA A 464 -7.11 -58.88 -3.89
C ALA A 464 -7.01 -59.36 -5.35
N LYS A 465 -6.81 -58.43 -6.29
CA LYS A 465 -6.63 -58.75 -7.71
C LYS A 465 -5.35 -59.56 -7.95
N LEU A 466 -4.24 -59.16 -7.35
CA LEU A 466 -2.98 -59.91 -7.39
C LEU A 466 -3.15 -61.31 -6.79
N GLY A 467 -3.82 -61.44 -5.64
CA GLY A 467 -4.14 -62.73 -5.03
C GLY A 467 -4.97 -63.64 -5.95
N SER A 468 -6.01 -63.09 -6.57
CA SER A 468 -6.84 -63.83 -7.53
C SER A 468 -6.07 -64.26 -8.78
N GLU A 469 -5.24 -63.38 -9.35
CA GLU A 469 -4.41 -63.71 -10.50
C GLU A 469 -3.34 -64.76 -10.16
N TRP A 470 -2.77 -64.70 -8.96
CA TRP A 470 -1.86 -65.73 -8.45
C TRP A 470 -2.54 -67.09 -8.26
N GLU A 471 -3.74 -67.12 -7.69
CA GLU A 471 -4.50 -68.36 -7.51
C GLU A 471 -4.88 -68.98 -8.86
N LYS A 472 -5.33 -68.17 -9.83
CA LYS A 472 -5.60 -68.61 -11.20
C LYS A 472 -4.34 -69.13 -11.90
N ALA A 473 -3.22 -68.41 -11.79
CA ALA A 473 -1.95 -68.85 -12.36
C ALA A 473 -1.45 -70.14 -11.71
N GLY A 474 -1.62 -70.29 -10.40
CA GLY A 474 -1.32 -71.50 -9.65
C GLY A 474 -2.18 -72.69 -10.08
N ALA A 475 -3.50 -72.50 -10.20
CA ALA A 475 -4.41 -73.53 -10.68
C ALA A 475 -4.11 -73.94 -12.13
N HIS A 476 -3.79 -72.98 -13.01
CA HIS A 476 -3.40 -73.25 -14.39
C HIS A 476 -2.08 -74.03 -14.46
N THR A 477 -1.10 -73.66 -13.63
CA THR A 477 0.19 -74.36 -13.54
C THR A 477 0.01 -75.78 -13.01
N ALA A 478 -0.79 -75.97 -11.96
CA ALA A 478 -1.10 -77.28 -11.40
C ALA A 478 -1.84 -78.18 -12.41
N SER A 479 -2.83 -77.64 -13.13
CA SER A 479 -3.53 -78.36 -14.19
C SER A 479 -2.58 -78.77 -15.32
N ARG A 480 -1.66 -77.89 -15.72
CA ARG A 480 -0.65 -78.19 -16.74
C ARG A 480 0.34 -79.25 -16.27
N GLN A 481 0.76 -79.20 -15.00
CA GLN A 481 1.64 -80.20 -14.42
C GLN A 481 0.94 -81.56 -14.32
N GLN A 482 -0.35 -81.60 -13.95
CA GLN A 482 -1.14 -82.83 -13.96
C GLN A 482 -1.27 -83.41 -15.37
N ALA A 483 -1.58 -82.58 -16.38
CA ALA A 483 -1.65 -83.01 -17.77
C ALA A 483 -0.30 -83.59 -18.28
N ILE A 484 0.82 -82.99 -17.86
CA ILE A 484 2.16 -83.53 -18.15
C ILE A 484 2.35 -84.89 -17.46
N CYS A 485 2.02 -85.01 -16.17
CA CYS A 485 2.10 -86.28 -15.44
C CYS A 485 1.21 -87.37 -16.05
N ASP A 486 -0.01 -87.05 -16.46
CA ASP A 486 -0.93 -87.98 -17.10
C ASP A 486 -0.41 -88.43 -18.47
N THR A 487 0.16 -87.49 -19.24
CA THR A 487 0.81 -87.79 -20.53
C THR A 487 2.02 -88.70 -20.33
N LEU A 488 2.86 -88.43 -19.33
CA LEU A 488 4.00 -89.29 -19.00
C LEU A 488 3.55 -90.69 -18.55
N ALA A 489 2.50 -90.78 -17.73
CA ALA A 489 1.93 -92.05 -17.29
C ALA A 489 1.29 -92.85 -18.44
N GLN A 490 0.63 -92.17 -19.38
CA GLN A 490 0.08 -92.77 -20.59
C GLN A 490 1.22 -93.27 -21.49
N THR A 491 2.22 -92.44 -21.74
CA THR A 491 3.40 -92.79 -22.54
C THR A 491 4.13 -94.01 -21.95
N ALA A 492 4.30 -94.08 -20.63
CA ALA A 492 4.90 -95.23 -19.96
C ALA A 492 4.07 -96.50 -20.14
N ARG A 493 2.73 -96.40 -20.08
CA ARG A 493 1.81 -97.53 -20.32
C ARG A 493 1.86 -98.00 -21.78
N ASP A 494 1.88 -97.07 -22.73
CA ASP A 494 1.95 -97.39 -24.16
C ASP A 494 3.28 -98.05 -24.51
N ILE A 495 4.40 -97.52 -24.01
CA ILE A 495 5.73 -98.15 -24.15
C ILE A 495 5.73 -99.55 -23.53
N SER A 496 5.17 -99.73 -22.34
CA SER A 496 5.11 -101.05 -21.68
C SER A 496 4.25 -102.04 -22.46
N ALA A 497 3.09 -101.61 -22.96
CA ALA A 497 2.20 -102.43 -23.78
C ALA A 497 2.87 -102.81 -25.11
N GLN A 498 3.53 -101.86 -25.76
CA GLN A 498 4.23 -102.09 -27.02
C GLN A 498 5.46 -102.98 -26.84
N THR A 499 6.19 -102.82 -25.73
CA THR A 499 7.30 -103.70 -25.35
C THR A 499 6.80 -105.12 -25.05
N GLN A 500 5.65 -105.25 -24.38
CA GLN A 500 5.04 -106.55 -24.09
C GLN A 500 4.50 -107.24 -25.35
N ALA A 501 3.90 -106.47 -26.27
CA ALA A 501 3.48 -106.95 -27.58
C ALA A 501 4.68 -107.40 -28.40
N HIS A 502 5.73 -106.58 -28.50
CA HIS A 502 6.98 -106.97 -29.14
C HIS A 502 7.59 -108.22 -28.51
N ALA A 503 7.69 -108.30 -27.18
CA ALA A 503 8.20 -109.49 -26.51
C ALA A 503 7.34 -110.74 -26.79
N ARG A 504 6.02 -110.61 -26.86
CA ARG A 504 5.11 -111.71 -27.25
C ARG A 504 5.32 -112.13 -28.69
N ASP A 505 5.44 -111.18 -29.61
CA ASP A 505 5.69 -111.45 -31.03
C ASP A 505 7.06 -112.10 -31.21
N THR A 506 8.10 -111.63 -30.51
CA THR A 506 9.43 -112.26 -30.52
C THR A 506 9.39 -113.65 -29.88
N ILE A 507 8.66 -113.87 -28.79
CA ILE A 507 8.48 -115.21 -28.20
C ILE A 507 7.69 -116.11 -29.15
N ALA A 508 6.70 -115.58 -29.87
CA ALA A 508 5.93 -116.32 -30.87
C ALA A 508 6.83 -116.69 -32.05
N GLU A 509 7.65 -115.77 -32.57
CA GLU A 509 8.66 -116.04 -33.60
C GLU A 509 9.70 -117.05 -33.13
N ILE A 510 10.23 -116.92 -31.91
CA ILE A 510 11.15 -117.89 -31.30
C ILE A 510 10.46 -119.24 -31.13
N SER A 511 9.18 -119.27 -30.75
CA SER A 511 8.39 -120.51 -30.66
C SER A 511 8.14 -121.11 -32.04
N GLN A 512 7.93 -120.29 -33.07
CA GLN A 512 7.77 -120.73 -34.46
C GLN A 512 9.10 -121.26 -35.02
N LEU A 513 10.22 -120.61 -34.71
CA LEU A 513 11.58 -121.07 -34.96
C LEU A 513 11.90 -122.35 -34.19
N ALA A 514 11.46 -122.48 -32.95
CA ALA A 514 11.61 -123.70 -32.15
C ALA A 514 10.72 -124.83 -32.66
N GLN A 515 9.51 -124.55 -33.15
CA GLN A 515 8.61 -125.51 -33.78
C GLN A 515 9.18 -125.95 -35.15
N ALA A 516 9.77 -125.02 -35.92
CA ALA A 516 10.47 -125.31 -37.16
C ALA A 516 11.75 -126.11 -36.92
N ALA A 517 12.51 -125.79 -35.86
CA ALA A 517 13.67 -126.54 -35.41
C ALA A 517 13.29 -127.91 -34.80
N ALA A 518 12.09 -128.07 -34.23
CA ALA A 518 11.55 -129.35 -33.75
C ALA A 518 10.88 -130.20 -34.85
N GLN A 519 10.61 -129.63 -36.03
CA GLN A 519 10.24 -130.33 -37.26
C GLN A 519 11.47 -130.85 -38.03
N ALA A 520 12.65 -130.27 -37.80
CA ALA A 520 13.91 -130.71 -38.42
C ALA A 520 14.33 -132.17 -38.08
N PRO A 521 14.15 -132.71 -36.86
CA PRO A 521 14.46 -134.11 -36.54
C PRO A 521 13.44 -135.09 -37.12
N LYS A 522 12.20 -134.65 -37.41
CA LYS A 522 11.14 -135.50 -38.00
C LYS A 522 11.25 -135.61 -39.53
N ALA A 523 11.76 -134.58 -40.21
CA ALA A 523 12.15 -134.66 -41.62
C ALA A 523 13.49 -135.40 -41.83
N ALA A 524 14.40 -135.35 -40.84
CA ALA A 524 15.66 -136.10 -40.87
C ALA A 524 15.47 -137.63 -40.70
N ALA A 525 14.42 -138.10 -40.03
CA ALA A 525 14.14 -139.53 -39.88
C ALA A 525 13.64 -140.21 -41.18
N THR A 526 13.19 -139.44 -42.17
CA THR A 526 12.74 -139.96 -43.48
C THR A 526 13.83 -139.85 -44.56
N VAL A 527 14.89 -139.09 -44.33
CA VAL A 527 16.01 -138.87 -45.29
C VAL A 527 17.31 -139.59 -44.84
N ILE A 528 17.40 -140.09 -43.61
CA ILE A 528 18.52 -140.91 -43.11
C ILE A 528 18.57 -142.33 -43.73
N ALA A 529 17.55 -142.75 -44.48
CA ALA A 529 17.54 -144.04 -45.20
C ALA A 529 18.00 -143.94 -46.67
N GLU A 530 18.08 -142.75 -47.25
CA GLU A 530 18.40 -142.58 -48.67
C GLU A 530 19.34 -141.38 -48.84
N LEU A 531 20.58 -141.67 -49.25
CA LEU A 531 21.73 -140.76 -49.42
C LEU A 531 22.71 -140.63 -48.23
N ARG A 532 22.96 -141.78 -47.58
CA ARG A 532 24.28 -142.21 -47.06
C ARG A 532 25.35 -142.34 -48.18
N GLU A 533 25.30 -141.53 -49.24
CA GLU A 533 26.22 -141.66 -50.38
C GLU A 533 26.69 -140.33 -50.99
N ARG A 534 26.15 -139.16 -50.63
CA ARG A 534 26.60 -137.89 -51.23
C ARG A 534 26.81 -136.75 -50.23
N LEU A 535 27.56 -137.08 -49.17
CA LEU A 535 28.19 -136.12 -48.28
C LEU A 535 29.70 -136.07 -48.53
N SER A 536 30.09 -135.63 -49.73
CA SER A 536 31.41 -135.03 -49.91
C SER A 536 31.32 -133.97 -50.99
N ASP A 537 31.75 -132.77 -50.61
CA ASP A 537 31.91 -131.54 -51.39
C ASP A 537 30.62 -130.70 -51.57
N SER A 538 30.05 -129.96 -50.61
CA SER A 538 30.57 -129.23 -49.45
C SER A 538 31.85 -128.47 -49.72
N LEU A 539 31.72 -127.23 -50.24
CA LEU A 539 32.46 -126.02 -49.82
C LEU A 539 32.10 -124.82 -50.73
N ALA A 540 30.80 -124.50 -50.87
CA ALA A 540 30.36 -123.32 -51.62
C ALA A 540 29.12 -122.60 -51.02
N ARG A 541 28.73 -122.90 -49.78
CA ARG A 541 27.60 -122.24 -49.09
C ARG A 541 28.01 -121.37 -47.90
N ASP A 542 29.28 -121.40 -47.50
CA ASP A 542 29.77 -120.62 -46.35
C ASP A 542 29.87 -119.12 -46.62
N THR A 543 29.74 -118.66 -47.88
CA THR A 543 29.78 -117.23 -48.21
C THR A 543 28.43 -116.52 -48.09
N ALA A 544 27.31 -117.24 -48.06
CA ALA A 544 25.98 -116.65 -47.96
C ALA A 544 25.54 -116.36 -46.51
N MET A 545 26.17 -117.01 -45.51
CA MET A 545 25.82 -116.81 -44.09
C MET A 545 26.51 -115.58 -43.46
N LEU A 546 27.47 -114.96 -44.15
CA LEU A 546 28.14 -113.74 -43.70
C LEU A 546 27.39 -112.45 -44.10
N ASP A 547 26.56 -112.50 -45.15
CA ASP A 547 25.79 -111.35 -45.65
C ASP A 547 24.59 -111.03 -44.74
N GLU A 548 23.95 -112.07 -44.20
CA GLU A 548 22.81 -111.95 -43.27
C GLU A 548 23.22 -111.32 -41.93
N ARG A 549 24.46 -111.58 -41.46
CA ARG A 549 25.01 -110.98 -40.24
C ARG A 549 25.40 -109.51 -40.42
N GLY A 550 25.82 -109.10 -41.63
CA GLY A 550 26.04 -107.69 -41.95
C GLY A 550 24.74 -106.88 -41.93
N ARG A 551 23.65 -107.47 -42.39
CA ARG A 551 22.33 -106.81 -42.46
C ARG A 551 21.68 -106.58 -41.08
N LEU A 552 21.87 -107.50 -40.13
CA LEU A 552 21.40 -107.34 -38.76
C LEU A 552 22.20 -106.28 -37.97
N LEU A 553 23.52 -106.19 -38.20
CA LEU A 553 24.35 -105.14 -37.60
C LEU A 553 24.03 -103.74 -38.15
N ALA A 554 23.75 -103.63 -39.45
CA ALA A 554 23.31 -102.37 -40.07
C ALA A 554 21.96 -101.88 -39.52
N THR A 555 21.04 -102.80 -39.22
CA THR A 555 19.71 -102.44 -38.66
C THR A 555 19.82 -101.97 -37.21
N LEU A 556 20.70 -102.58 -36.42
CA LEU A 556 21.03 -102.15 -35.06
C LEU A 556 21.75 -100.80 -35.03
N GLU A 557 22.66 -100.54 -35.97
CA GLU A 557 23.34 -99.26 -36.15
C GLU A 557 22.34 -98.15 -36.50
N THR A 558 21.39 -98.43 -37.39
CA THR A 558 20.33 -97.46 -37.77
C THR A 558 19.39 -97.15 -36.59
N LEU A 559 19.05 -98.14 -35.76
CA LEU A 559 18.24 -97.93 -34.56
C LEU A 559 19.02 -97.19 -33.46
N LEU A 560 20.32 -97.45 -33.32
CA LEU A 560 21.17 -96.72 -32.39
C LEU A 560 21.33 -95.26 -32.83
N ASP A 561 21.47 -95.00 -34.13
CA ASP A 561 21.51 -93.65 -34.70
C ASP A 561 20.17 -92.92 -34.54
N ALA A 562 19.04 -93.60 -34.72
CA ALA A 562 17.73 -92.99 -34.48
C ALA A 562 17.51 -92.60 -33.02
N VAL A 563 17.95 -93.44 -32.07
CA VAL A 563 17.89 -93.11 -30.63
C VAL A 563 18.89 -92.01 -30.27
N ASN A 564 20.12 -92.03 -30.80
CA ASN A 564 21.09 -90.94 -30.60
C ASN A 564 20.60 -89.63 -31.20
N HIS A 565 19.96 -89.66 -32.36
CA HIS A 565 19.37 -88.48 -33.00
C HIS A 565 18.22 -87.93 -32.16
N ALA A 566 17.30 -88.77 -31.68
CA ALA A 566 16.20 -88.36 -30.79
C ALA A 566 16.71 -87.81 -29.44
N CYS A 567 17.77 -88.40 -28.89
CA CYS A 567 18.39 -87.92 -27.64
C CYS A 567 19.12 -86.57 -27.86
N THR A 568 19.70 -86.37 -29.05
CA THR A 568 20.33 -85.11 -29.43
C THR A 568 19.29 -84.01 -29.69
N GLU A 569 18.19 -84.32 -30.38
CA GLU A 569 17.06 -83.40 -30.57
C GLU A 569 16.40 -83.03 -29.24
N GLN A 570 16.20 -83.98 -28.33
CA GLN A 570 15.73 -83.69 -26.98
C GLN A 570 16.69 -82.78 -26.22
N ARG A 571 18.00 -83.01 -26.32
CA ARG A 571 19.00 -82.14 -25.70
C ARG A 571 18.97 -80.74 -26.30
N THR A 572 18.84 -80.60 -27.62
CA THR A 572 18.70 -79.30 -28.29
C THR A 572 17.39 -78.59 -27.89
N ALA A 573 16.29 -79.32 -27.72
CA ALA A 573 15.02 -78.75 -27.26
C ALA A 573 15.08 -78.30 -25.79
N ILE A 574 15.77 -79.05 -24.93
CA ILE A 574 16.02 -78.68 -23.54
C ILE A 574 16.95 -77.46 -23.47
N ASP A 575 18.04 -77.43 -24.26
CA ASP A 575 18.94 -76.27 -24.33
C ASP A 575 18.21 -75.03 -24.85
N ALA A 576 17.29 -75.18 -25.82
CA ALA A 576 16.44 -74.10 -26.29
C ALA A 576 15.44 -73.62 -25.21
N LEU A 577 14.83 -74.51 -24.43
CA LEU A 577 13.96 -74.16 -23.30
C LEU A 577 14.71 -73.45 -22.17
N VAL A 578 15.92 -73.90 -21.86
CA VAL A 578 16.80 -73.28 -20.86
C VAL A 578 17.25 -71.90 -21.34
N SER A 579 17.66 -71.77 -22.60
CA SER A 579 17.99 -70.47 -23.21
C SER A 579 16.79 -69.52 -23.24
N THR A 580 15.60 -70.00 -23.61
CA THR A 580 14.38 -69.18 -23.64
C THR A 580 13.97 -68.75 -22.23
N SER A 581 14.16 -69.62 -21.23
CA SER A 581 13.88 -69.28 -19.82
C SER A 581 14.90 -68.29 -19.25
N ALA A 582 16.18 -68.42 -19.64
CA ALA A 582 17.22 -67.47 -19.30
C ALA A 582 16.95 -66.09 -19.93
N ASP A 583 16.61 -66.03 -21.21
CA ASP A 583 16.23 -64.79 -21.90
C ASP A 583 14.98 -64.15 -21.28
N LEU A 584 13.97 -64.94 -20.89
CA LEU A 584 12.78 -64.40 -20.22
C LEU A 584 13.10 -63.86 -18.82
N LEU A 585 13.94 -64.54 -18.05
CA LEU A 585 14.40 -64.08 -16.74
C LEU A 585 15.25 -62.81 -16.86
N GLU A 586 16.15 -62.74 -17.84
CA GLU A 586 16.96 -61.55 -18.12
C GLU A 586 16.09 -60.37 -18.55
N ARG A 587 15.07 -60.61 -19.39
CA ARG A 587 14.15 -59.56 -19.84
C ARG A 587 13.19 -59.09 -18.74
N VAL A 588 12.82 -59.96 -17.80
CA VAL A 588 12.08 -59.59 -16.58
C VAL A 588 12.98 -58.84 -15.60
N GLY A 589 14.24 -59.27 -15.44
CA GLY A 589 15.26 -58.59 -14.65
C GLY A 589 15.55 -57.18 -15.18
N GLY A 590 15.72 -57.03 -16.50
CA GLY A 590 15.89 -55.73 -17.17
C GLY A 590 14.68 -54.83 -16.99
N ARG A 591 13.46 -55.34 -17.24
CA ARG A 591 12.24 -54.54 -17.00
C ARG A 591 12.04 -54.15 -15.54
N PHE A 592 12.40 -55.03 -14.60
CA PHE A 592 12.34 -54.71 -13.18
C PHE A 592 13.38 -53.66 -12.79
N ALA A 593 14.61 -53.76 -13.31
CA ALA A 593 15.66 -52.77 -13.12
C ALA A 593 15.24 -51.40 -13.70
N ASP A 594 14.74 -51.37 -14.94
CA ASP A 594 14.25 -50.15 -15.59
C ASP A 594 13.08 -49.53 -14.81
N GLN A 595 12.15 -50.35 -14.29
CA GLN A 595 11.02 -49.88 -13.51
C GLN A 595 11.46 -49.35 -12.14
N VAL A 596 12.40 -50.02 -11.47
CA VAL A 596 12.97 -49.57 -10.19
C VAL A 596 13.78 -48.28 -10.40
N GLU A 597 14.54 -48.16 -11.47
CA GLU A 597 15.31 -46.96 -11.81
C GLU A 597 14.37 -45.78 -12.12
N ALA A 598 13.28 -46.02 -12.88
CA ALA A 598 12.26 -45.02 -13.16
C ALA A 598 11.51 -44.55 -11.89
N GLU A 599 11.12 -45.48 -11.01
CA GLU A 599 10.48 -45.13 -9.72
C GLU A 599 11.47 -44.47 -8.74
N THR A 600 12.74 -44.87 -8.74
CA THR A 600 13.80 -44.23 -7.94
C THR A 600 14.09 -42.81 -8.44
N GLY A 601 14.07 -42.60 -9.76
CA GLY A 601 14.17 -41.27 -10.38
C GLY A 601 13.00 -40.37 -9.99
N LYS A 602 11.76 -40.89 -9.96
CA LYS A 602 10.59 -40.15 -9.45
C LYS A 602 10.73 -39.81 -7.96
N LEU A 603 11.22 -40.74 -7.14
CA LEU A 603 11.50 -40.48 -5.72
C LEU A 603 12.59 -39.45 -5.52
N THR A 604 13.62 -39.42 -6.37
CA THR A 604 14.68 -38.39 -6.33
C THR A 604 14.15 -37.03 -6.74
N VAL A 605 13.26 -36.95 -7.74
CA VAL A 605 12.57 -35.71 -8.13
C VAL A 605 11.63 -35.23 -7.01
N ALA A 606 10.86 -36.13 -6.40
CA ALA A 606 10.00 -35.81 -5.26
C ALA A 606 10.81 -35.34 -4.05
N ALA A 607 11.94 -35.99 -3.75
CA ALA A 607 12.86 -35.57 -2.69
C ALA A 607 13.50 -34.21 -2.99
N ALA A 608 13.84 -33.93 -4.26
CA ALA A 608 14.32 -32.61 -4.68
C ALA A 608 13.23 -31.53 -4.55
N GLN A 609 11.96 -31.86 -4.80
CA GLN A 609 10.82 -30.96 -4.59
C GLN A 609 10.51 -30.71 -3.11
N VAL A 610 10.67 -31.72 -2.25
CA VAL A 610 10.57 -31.56 -0.79
C VAL A 610 11.75 -30.72 -0.26
N ALA A 611 12.96 -30.94 -0.76
CA ALA A 611 14.12 -30.12 -0.40
C ALA A 611 13.97 -28.66 -0.89
N ALA A 612 13.46 -28.46 -2.11
CA ALA A 612 13.15 -27.12 -2.63
C ALA A 612 12.03 -26.45 -1.82
N GLY A 613 10.97 -27.18 -1.47
CA GLY A 613 9.90 -26.67 -0.60
C GLY A 613 10.39 -26.34 0.82
N ALA A 614 11.36 -27.09 1.36
CA ALA A 614 12.01 -26.78 2.63
C ALA A 614 12.90 -25.52 2.55
N VAL A 615 13.56 -25.30 1.42
CA VAL A 615 14.31 -24.05 1.13
C VAL A 615 13.36 -22.87 0.96
N ASP A 616 12.22 -23.06 0.32
CA ASP A 616 11.19 -22.02 0.19
C ASP A 616 10.59 -21.65 1.57
N VAL A 617 10.33 -22.64 2.44
CA VAL A 617 9.90 -22.40 3.83
C VAL A 617 10.99 -21.73 4.66
N ALA A 618 12.26 -22.09 4.48
CA ALA A 618 13.38 -21.40 5.11
C ALA A 618 13.49 -19.94 4.62
N SER A 619 13.29 -19.69 3.33
CA SER A 619 13.29 -18.34 2.74
C SER A 619 12.13 -17.47 3.24
N LEU A 620 10.98 -18.09 3.55
CA LEU A 620 9.83 -17.46 4.19
C LEU A 620 10.15 -17.09 5.65
N GLY A 621 10.91 -17.95 6.35
CA GLY A 621 11.48 -17.67 7.66
C GLY A 621 12.47 -16.50 7.65
N ASP A 622 13.37 -16.45 6.66
CA ASP A 622 14.33 -15.35 6.48
C ASP A 622 13.62 -14.04 6.11
N ALA A 623 12.60 -14.09 5.25
CA ALA A 623 11.79 -12.92 4.90
C ALA A 623 10.98 -12.41 6.09
N PHE A 624 10.42 -13.30 6.90
CA PHE A 624 9.74 -12.94 8.14
C PHE A 624 10.72 -12.37 9.18
N GLY A 625 11.90 -12.96 9.33
CA GLY A 625 12.98 -12.45 10.17
C GLY A 625 13.42 -11.05 9.75
N ALA A 626 13.62 -10.83 8.45
CA ALA A 626 13.93 -9.51 7.89
C ALA A 626 12.80 -8.50 8.14
N ALA A 627 11.53 -8.91 8.00
CA ALA A 627 10.38 -8.05 8.27
C ALA A 627 10.28 -7.67 9.76
N VAL A 628 10.51 -8.60 10.68
CA VAL A 628 10.56 -8.34 12.13
C VAL A 628 11.72 -7.42 12.49
N GLN A 629 12.88 -7.60 11.85
CA GLN A 629 14.05 -6.74 12.08
C GLN A 629 13.82 -5.32 11.55
N LEU A 630 13.16 -5.18 10.40
CA LEU A 630 12.78 -3.88 9.84
C LEU A 630 11.73 -3.18 10.71
N PHE A 631 10.77 -3.94 11.25
CA PHE A 631 9.79 -3.44 12.21
C PHE A 631 10.46 -2.97 13.51
N GLY A 632 11.40 -3.75 14.06
CA GLY A 632 12.20 -3.34 15.22
C GLY A 632 12.99 -2.05 14.98
N GLN A 633 13.68 -1.94 13.85
CA GLN A 633 14.39 -0.72 13.46
C GLN A 633 13.46 0.48 13.26
N SER A 634 12.25 0.25 12.75
CA SER A 634 11.23 1.31 12.64
C SER A 634 10.75 1.75 14.01
N ASN A 635 10.55 0.82 14.93
CA ASN A 635 10.13 1.11 16.29
C ASN A 635 11.21 1.88 17.07
N ASP A 636 12.48 1.47 16.95
CA ASP A 636 13.62 2.19 17.55
C ASP A 636 13.75 3.62 17.01
N LYS A 637 13.55 3.82 15.70
CA LYS A 637 13.52 5.16 15.10
C LYS A 637 12.36 6.00 15.61
N LEU A 638 11.20 5.38 15.86
CA LEU A 638 10.01 6.06 16.36
C LEU A 638 10.20 6.50 17.82
N VAL A 639 10.79 5.62 18.65
CA VAL A 639 11.22 5.96 20.03
C VAL A 639 12.25 7.09 20.02
N ALA A 640 13.29 7.01 19.19
CA ALA A 640 14.31 8.07 19.09
C ALA A 640 13.78 9.41 18.52
N HIS A 641 12.65 9.38 17.81
CA HIS A 641 11.94 10.59 17.38
C HIS A 641 11.08 11.18 18.51
N LEU A 642 10.41 10.33 19.29
CA LEU A 642 9.66 10.74 20.47
C LEU A 642 10.58 11.35 21.54
N GLU A 643 11.72 10.74 21.84
CA GLU A 643 12.74 11.30 22.77
C GLU A 643 13.27 12.67 22.29
N ARG A 644 13.45 12.84 20.97
CA ARG A 644 13.85 14.13 20.39
C ARG A 644 12.76 15.19 20.52
N ILE A 645 11.50 14.80 20.40
CA ILE A 645 10.35 15.71 20.60
C ILE A 645 10.25 16.11 22.07
N GLU A 646 10.41 15.16 22.99
CA GLU A 646 10.46 15.42 24.43
C GLU A 646 11.59 16.39 24.80
N ALA A 647 12.82 16.13 24.33
CA ALA A 647 13.95 17.03 24.56
C ALA A 647 13.76 18.43 23.93
N ALA A 648 13.08 18.52 22.78
CA ALA A 648 12.76 19.80 22.15
C ALA A 648 11.68 20.56 22.93
N LEU A 649 10.69 19.86 23.48
CA LEU A 649 9.66 20.43 24.34
C LEU A 649 10.26 20.95 25.65
N ASP A 650 11.10 20.17 26.33
CA ASP A 650 11.82 20.60 27.54
C ASP A 650 12.66 21.86 27.28
N LYS A 651 13.37 21.91 26.15
CA LYS A 651 14.16 23.07 25.76
C LYS A 651 13.30 24.30 25.43
N SER A 652 12.10 24.09 24.90
CA SER A 652 11.13 25.15 24.65
C SER A 652 10.52 25.68 25.94
N VAL A 653 10.25 24.81 26.92
CA VAL A 653 9.74 25.20 28.24
C VAL A 653 10.80 25.98 29.01
N ALA A 654 12.05 25.49 29.07
CA ALA A 654 13.15 26.20 29.72
C ALA A 654 13.43 27.58 29.09
N ARG A 655 13.34 27.69 27.76
CA ARG A 655 13.48 28.97 27.05
C ARG A 655 12.30 29.91 27.30
N GLY A 656 11.09 29.35 27.44
CA GLY A 656 9.89 30.08 27.85
C GLY A 656 10.05 30.66 29.25
N ASP A 657 10.57 29.88 30.20
CA ASP A 657 10.86 30.32 31.58
C ASP A 657 11.97 31.38 31.64
N GLU A 658 13.04 31.25 30.85
CA GLU A 658 14.07 32.29 30.73
C GLU A 658 13.52 33.59 30.13
N GLN A 659 12.65 33.51 29.12
CA GLN A 659 12.00 34.69 28.55
C GLN A 659 11.04 35.34 29.56
N LEU A 660 10.27 34.55 30.31
CA LEU A 660 9.41 35.04 31.38
C LEU A 660 10.23 35.73 32.48
N ALA A 661 11.36 35.12 32.89
CA ALA A 661 12.28 35.73 33.85
C ALA A 661 12.89 37.05 33.33
N TYR A 662 13.25 37.09 32.04
CA TYR A 662 13.76 38.30 31.40
C TYR A 662 12.71 39.41 31.34
N TYR A 663 11.46 39.08 30.97
CA TYR A 663 10.36 40.06 30.94
C TYR A 663 9.96 40.54 32.34
N VAL A 664 10.01 39.67 33.36
CA VAL A 664 9.78 40.05 34.75
C VAL A 664 10.91 40.96 35.26
N ALA A 665 12.16 40.68 34.91
CA ALA A 665 13.30 41.54 35.25
C ALA A 665 13.19 42.91 34.57
N GLN A 666 12.83 42.94 33.29
CA GLN A 666 12.63 44.19 32.53
C GLN A 666 11.44 45.00 33.07
N ALA A 667 10.34 44.34 33.44
CA ALA A 667 9.21 45.01 34.09
C ALA A 667 9.62 45.60 35.45
N ARG A 668 10.44 44.89 36.23
CA ARG A 668 10.97 45.38 37.50
C ARG A 668 11.89 46.59 37.32
N GLU A 669 12.75 46.57 36.31
CA GLU A 669 13.66 47.69 35.99
C GLU A 669 12.89 48.94 35.55
N VAL A 670 11.81 48.78 34.76
CA VAL A 670 10.92 49.89 34.38
C VAL A 670 10.19 50.46 35.60
N VAL A 671 9.74 49.61 36.53
CA VAL A 671 9.12 50.05 37.78
C VAL A 671 10.13 50.82 38.65
N ASP A 672 11.36 50.33 38.80
CA ASP A 672 12.41 51.02 39.56
C ASP A 672 12.80 52.37 38.92
N LEU A 673 12.93 52.43 37.59
CA LEU A 673 13.16 53.68 36.86
C LEU A 673 12.00 54.68 37.03
N SER A 674 10.76 54.20 37.02
CA SER A 674 9.58 55.05 37.25
C SER A 674 9.52 55.60 38.68
N MET A 675 9.89 54.78 39.68
CA MET A 675 9.98 55.18 41.08
C MET A 675 11.11 56.19 41.33
N LEU A 676 12.27 55.98 40.70
CA LEU A 676 13.40 56.93 40.74
C LEU A 676 13.02 58.27 40.10
N ALA A 677 12.38 58.24 38.92
CA ALA A 677 11.91 59.46 38.25
C ALA A 677 10.86 60.21 39.09
N GLN A 678 9.91 59.50 39.70
CA GLN A 678 8.93 60.11 40.61
C GLN A 678 9.59 60.72 41.84
N LYS A 679 10.56 60.03 42.45
CA LYS A 679 11.33 60.56 43.58
C LYS A 679 12.11 61.82 43.20
N GLN A 680 12.77 61.82 42.04
CA GLN A 680 13.51 62.97 41.53
C GLN A 680 12.60 64.19 41.32
N ILE A 681 11.42 63.98 40.74
CA ILE A 681 10.41 65.04 40.53
C ILE A 681 9.94 65.62 41.88
N ILE A 682 9.73 64.77 42.89
CA ILE A 682 9.33 65.21 44.23
C ILE A 682 10.45 66.02 44.91
N GLU A 683 11.71 65.57 44.81
CA GLU A 683 12.86 66.29 45.36
C GLU A 683 13.09 67.64 44.67
N ASP A 684 12.91 67.72 43.34
CA ASP A 684 13.02 68.97 42.59
C ASP A 684 11.88 69.95 42.90
N LEU A 685 10.65 69.44 43.12
CA LEU A 685 9.53 70.25 43.61
C LEU A 685 9.77 70.76 45.03
N GLN A 686 10.37 69.97 45.92
CA GLN A 686 10.76 70.40 47.26
C GLN A 686 11.90 71.42 47.24
N ARG A 687 12.87 71.30 46.33
CA ARG A 687 13.92 72.32 46.12
C ARG A 687 13.34 73.64 45.61
N LEU A 688 12.40 73.58 44.66
CA LEU A 688 11.70 74.77 44.15
C LEU A 688 10.84 75.44 45.22
N ALA A 689 10.20 74.65 46.10
CA ALA A 689 9.46 75.17 47.24
C ALA A 689 10.39 75.84 48.28
N ASN A 690 11.54 75.23 48.59
CA ASN A 690 12.53 75.80 49.50
C ASN A 690 13.22 77.06 48.93
N GLN A 691 13.47 77.11 47.62
CA GLN A 691 14.00 78.31 46.95
C GLN A 691 12.99 79.46 46.92
N ARG A 692 11.69 79.15 46.80
CA ARG A 692 10.63 80.16 46.96
C ARG A 692 10.49 80.65 48.40
N ALA A 693 10.71 79.78 49.39
CA ALA A 693 10.71 80.15 50.79
C ALA A 693 11.94 81.01 51.17
N SER A 694 13.11 80.75 50.60
CA SER A 694 14.31 81.58 50.83
C SER A 694 14.23 82.93 50.10
N ALA A 695 13.68 82.97 48.88
CA ALA A 695 13.46 84.22 48.15
C ALA A 695 12.40 85.12 48.77
N GLY A 696 11.45 84.56 49.54
CA GLY A 696 10.47 85.32 50.32
C GLY A 696 11.02 85.90 51.63
N ALA A 697 12.16 85.41 52.12
CA ALA A 697 12.80 85.87 53.36
C ALA A 697 13.86 86.97 53.14
N GLU A 698 14.27 87.23 51.89
CA GLU A 698 15.19 88.34 51.53
C GLU A 698 14.45 89.65 51.15
N THR A 699 13.11 89.66 51.18
CA THR A 699 12.29 90.85 50.88
C THR A 699 11.33 91.25 52.01
N ALA A 700 11.73 90.98 53.26
CA ALA A 700 11.17 91.58 54.48
C ALA A 700 12.33 92.09 55.33
#